data_AF-A0AAW1VH93-F1
#
_entry.id   AF-A0AAW1VH93-F1
#
_cell.length_a   1.000
_cell.length_b   1.000
_cell.length_c   1.000
_cell.angle_alpha   90.00
_cell.angle_beta   90.00
_cell.angle_gamma   90.00
#
_symmetry.space_group_name_H-M   'P 1'
#
loop_
_entity.id
_entity.type
_entity.pdbx_description
1 polymer ?
#
loop_
_entity_poly.entity_id
_entity_poly.type
_entity_poly.pdbx_seq_one_letter_code
_entity_poly.pdbx_strand_id
1 'polypeptide(L)'
;MADHPPPVPPVADSVTSGNTEEDWQIFEILCKDNKMDEDVVDITTTLKSEVAALQYKRDRLTSELEDMKCQFRSRDQRCLELQVEAEQLREQSARQNAIISSLKKRIHDLEERERNLYSSQSRSEIAYQTALRDNKYNEEKIKELEQKLRNTEMDLASQEQKKEAARLQMQDFIRRLCVALGSDISESTHMSPEALVHKASELVQDTTRLRNRTNNINDTLATVELELRTCRENLERAIMDKECLQRQSATQMTEIDRLRQEKESLEIQHRSMDRELTELKEKLSFSNRSLGSASGNLAQQEATLCQLREELKQRDERIQRIQNENRHTLESLAILLSTPSRFVESLEVTIKDRIRDITTELKDKAAQLEATKEALTNEQQQFSRQISLYDQANARIRILEEEKAHLESRLNKTENDFTSCELAKDGLKRDRQTFMNFLERLARALNMEEIAHDIGVDLHTESLLLRAEQLTRLESDKLVDKTALVYQLQRRVRNLREQVQRKDLHLDLLRRKLNLQEDNVKTKCILQNERDEANIRVKKLIKQIDHLQLTLSEAKSQIRDLNSQLAEATDYKITALERGRKIEDLQKRLFESETLRTKYNRKLSNLKDQVRSTGETIEQERNISEHSMQLLRDELARVKDTLSEIQRREAQLQSFKSSIAKILGVALPMPDYELITRLQKLVDAHHDFTLVSRRYDDPVLRLATRSPTGGSRISRTPDRSRYDDSGYTDAADIDDIDDDLFKRQSRPI
;
A
#
# COMPACT_ATOMS: atom_id res chain seq x y z
N MET A 1 48.74 -8.63 -15.56
CA MET A 1 48.77 -8.47 -17.03
C MET A 1 48.44 -7.02 -17.31
N ALA A 2 49.47 -6.27 -17.67
CA ALA A 2 49.42 -4.85 -17.95
C ALA A 2 49.29 -4.68 -19.47
N ASP A 3 48.33 -3.87 -19.93
CA ASP A 3 48.26 -3.46 -21.32
C ASP A 3 48.40 -1.93 -21.39
N HIS A 4 49.53 -1.52 -21.98
CA HIS A 4 49.85 -0.15 -22.39
C HIS A 4 49.16 0.18 -23.72
N PRO A 5 48.74 1.43 -23.95
CA PRO A 5 48.28 1.89 -25.26
C PRO A 5 49.44 2.34 -26.18
N PRO A 6 49.26 2.35 -27.51
CA PRO A 6 50.32 2.63 -28.50
C PRO A 6 50.55 4.14 -28.74
N PRO A 7 51.69 4.53 -29.37
CA PRO A 7 52.20 5.90 -29.37
C PRO A 7 51.62 6.77 -30.49
N VAL A 8 51.51 8.07 -30.18
CA VAL A 8 51.15 9.18 -31.07
C VAL A 8 52.36 9.55 -31.96
N PRO A 9 52.19 9.80 -33.27
CA PRO A 9 53.27 10.25 -34.14
C PRO A 9 53.53 11.77 -34.03
N PRO A 10 54.74 12.25 -34.40
CA PRO A 10 55.20 13.59 -34.08
C PRO A 10 54.62 14.66 -35.02
N VAL A 11 54.37 15.83 -34.44
CA VAL A 11 54.04 17.07 -35.15
C VAL A 11 55.27 17.51 -35.93
N ALA A 12 55.13 17.62 -37.25
CA ALA A 12 56.14 18.19 -38.12
C ALA A 12 56.00 19.72 -38.12
N ASP A 13 57.00 20.41 -37.58
CA ASP A 13 57.22 21.83 -37.80
C ASP A 13 57.66 22.03 -39.27
N SER A 14 56.73 22.43 -40.14
CA SER A 14 57.06 22.98 -41.45
C SER A 14 57.13 24.51 -41.36
N VAL A 15 58.32 25.01 -40.98
CA VAL A 15 58.71 26.39 -41.25
C VAL A 15 59.02 26.47 -42.75
N THR A 16 58.00 26.78 -43.55
CA THR A 16 58.17 27.25 -44.93
C THR A 16 57.71 28.69 -45.02
N SER A 17 58.70 29.56 -44.88
CA SER A 17 58.81 30.93 -45.40
C SER A 17 57.81 31.26 -46.53
N GLY A 18 56.69 31.90 -46.19
CA GLY A 18 55.76 32.53 -47.13
C GLY A 18 56.03 34.04 -47.24
N ASN A 19 57.20 34.41 -47.73
CA ASN A 19 57.55 35.77 -48.16
C ASN A 19 58.28 35.65 -49.50
N THR A 20 57.62 35.07 -50.48
CA THR A 20 58.10 35.06 -51.87
C THR A 20 57.56 36.28 -52.61
N GLU A 21 58.26 36.71 -53.67
CA GLU A 21 57.85 37.84 -54.51
C GLU A 21 56.47 37.59 -55.17
N GLU A 22 56.08 36.31 -55.30
CA GLU A 22 54.74 35.87 -55.70
C GLU A 22 53.67 36.17 -54.64
N ASP A 23 53.98 36.06 -53.35
CA ASP A 23 53.05 36.42 -52.25
C ASP A 23 52.77 37.93 -52.22
N TRP A 24 53.77 38.76 -52.55
CA TRP A 24 53.59 40.20 -52.70
C TRP A 24 52.76 40.56 -53.94
N GLN A 25 52.89 39.82 -55.06
CA GLN A 25 52.01 39.98 -56.22
C GLN A 25 50.56 39.55 -55.93
N ILE A 26 50.36 38.47 -55.16
CA ILE A 26 49.02 38.04 -54.72
C ILE A 26 48.39 39.08 -53.78
N PHE A 27 49.18 39.67 -52.88
CA PHE A 27 48.73 40.77 -52.02
C PHE A 27 48.37 42.04 -52.83
N GLU A 28 49.15 42.37 -53.87
CA GLU A 28 48.87 43.51 -54.74
C GLU A 28 47.63 43.29 -55.64
N ILE A 29 47.30 42.03 -55.97
CA ILE A 29 46.06 41.65 -56.65
C ILE A 29 44.85 41.71 -55.71
N LEU A 30 45.01 41.30 -54.44
CA LEU A 30 43.94 41.35 -53.42
C LEU A 30 43.65 42.76 -52.91
N CYS A 31 44.63 43.67 -52.94
CA CYS A 31 44.49 45.06 -52.51
C CYS A 31 44.30 46.07 -53.65
N LYS A 32 44.21 45.62 -54.91
CA LYS A 32 43.75 46.49 -55.99
C LYS A 32 42.29 46.85 -55.74
N ASP A 33 42.04 48.16 -55.61
CA ASP A 33 40.71 48.79 -55.50
C ASP A 33 39.78 48.33 -56.63
N ASN A 34 39.16 47.17 -56.47
CA ASN A 34 37.92 46.84 -57.16
C ASN A 34 36.84 47.70 -56.52
N LYS A 35 36.59 48.84 -57.16
CA LYS A 35 35.34 49.58 -57.01
C LYS A 35 34.20 48.57 -56.98
N MET A 36 33.52 48.53 -55.85
CA MET A 36 32.44 47.59 -55.59
C MET A 36 31.34 47.79 -56.62
N ASP A 37 31.21 46.84 -57.55
CA ASP A 37 29.96 46.63 -58.27
C ASP A 37 28.91 46.14 -57.25
N GLU A 38 27.69 46.67 -57.34
CA GLU A 38 26.57 46.42 -56.41
C GLU A 38 26.26 44.92 -56.20
N ASP A 39 26.66 44.06 -57.13
CA ASP A 39 26.43 42.60 -57.07
C ASP A 39 27.32 41.85 -56.04
N VAL A 40 28.49 42.39 -55.66
CA VAL A 40 29.38 41.73 -54.68
C VAL A 40 28.94 42.00 -53.24
N VAL A 41 28.28 43.14 -52.99
CA VAL A 41 27.68 43.44 -51.69
C VAL A 41 26.58 42.44 -51.38
N ASP A 42 25.77 42.06 -52.38
CA ASP A 42 24.66 41.12 -52.23
C ASP A 42 25.13 39.68 -51.95
N ILE A 43 26.22 39.25 -52.59
CA ILE A 43 26.88 37.96 -52.30
C ILE A 43 27.47 37.96 -50.89
N THR A 44 28.07 39.08 -50.45
CA THR A 44 28.66 39.20 -49.12
C THR A 44 27.60 39.20 -48.01
N THR A 45 26.45 39.84 -48.24
CA THR A 45 25.30 39.78 -47.32
C THR A 45 24.67 38.39 -47.30
N THR A 46 24.62 37.70 -48.44
CA THR A 46 24.12 36.32 -48.52
C THR A 46 25.03 35.35 -47.76
N LEU A 47 26.35 35.44 -47.94
CA LEU A 47 27.30 34.63 -47.17
C LEU A 47 27.26 34.95 -45.66
N LYS A 48 27.08 36.21 -45.28
CA LYS A 48 26.91 36.59 -43.87
C LYS A 48 25.61 36.06 -43.28
N SER A 49 24.51 36.05 -44.05
CA SER A 49 23.23 35.50 -43.60
C SER A 49 23.28 33.97 -43.51
N GLU A 50 23.96 33.29 -44.43
CA GLU A 50 24.22 31.86 -44.38
C GLU A 50 25.11 31.49 -43.18
N VAL A 51 26.18 32.24 -42.92
CA VAL A 51 27.04 32.03 -41.74
C VAL A 51 26.26 32.24 -40.45
N ALA A 52 25.40 33.26 -40.37
CA ALA A 52 24.54 33.49 -39.21
C ALA A 52 23.50 32.37 -39.05
N ALA A 53 22.90 31.86 -40.14
CA ALA A 53 21.97 30.75 -40.12
C ALA A 53 22.65 29.44 -39.68
N LEU A 54 23.88 29.20 -40.14
CA LEU A 54 24.68 28.05 -39.71
C LEU A 54 25.13 28.16 -38.26
N GLN A 55 25.48 29.36 -37.78
CA GLN A 55 25.78 29.61 -36.37
C GLN A 55 24.56 29.37 -35.49
N TYR A 56 23.39 29.89 -35.88
CA TYR A 56 22.13 29.63 -35.17
C TYR A 56 21.80 28.14 -35.15
N LYS A 57 21.98 27.42 -36.27
CA LYS A 57 21.76 25.98 -36.35
C LYS A 57 22.74 25.22 -35.45
N ARG A 58 24.02 25.61 -35.42
CA ARG A 58 25.02 25.05 -34.50
C ARG A 58 24.59 25.28 -33.05
N ASP A 59 24.22 26.50 -32.68
CA ASP A 59 23.87 26.83 -31.29
C ASP A 59 22.61 26.09 -30.84
N ARG A 60 21.62 25.99 -31.72
CA ARG A 60 20.43 25.18 -31.50
C ARG A 60 20.77 23.70 -31.31
N LEU A 61 21.56 23.11 -32.21
CA LEU A 61 21.97 21.71 -32.09
C LEU A 61 22.83 21.46 -30.85
N THR A 62 23.65 22.44 -30.44
CA THR A 62 24.47 22.35 -29.23
C THR A 62 23.59 22.38 -27.99
N SER A 63 22.56 23.24 -27.96
CA SER A 63 21.56 23.27 -26.89
C SER A 63 20.77 21.96 -26.83
N GLU A 64 20.27 21.46 -27.96
CA GLU A 64 19.55 20.19 -28.04
C GLU A 64 20.43 19.02 -27.57
N LEU A 65 21.72 19.03 -27.89
CA LEU A 65 22.68 18.00 -27.45
C LEU A 65 22.95 18.08 -25.94
N GLU A 66 23.02 19.27 -25.35
CA GLU A 66 23.17 19.43 -23.90
C GLU A 66 21.91 19.02 -23.14
N ASP A 67 20.73 19.34 -23.67
CA ASP A 67 19.45 18.87 -23.14
C ASP A 67 19.36 17.34 -23.16
N MET A 68 19.76 16.72 -24.28
CA MET A 68 19.81 15.26 -24.40
C MET A 68 20.80 14.62 -23.43
N LYS A 69 21.97 15.23 -23.18
CA LYS A 69 22.92 14.77 -22.15
C LYS A 69 22.35 14.90 -20.73
N CYS A 70 21.63 15.98 -20.43
CA CYS A 70 20.96 16.16 -19.16
C CYS A 70 19.86 15.11 -18.94
N GLN A 71 19.06 14.84 -19.97
CA GLN A 71 18.05 13.78 -19.94
C GLN A 71 18.70 12.39 -19.77
N PHE A 72 19.81 12.12 -20.46
CA PHE A 72 20.54 10.87 -20.32
C PHE A 72 21.07 10.67 -18.89
N ARG A 73 21.70 11.69 -18.30
CA ARG A 73 22.14 11.67 -16.88
C ARG A 73 21.00 11.41 -15.92
N SER A 74 19.83 12.02 -16.14
CA SER A 74 18.64 11.78 -15.31
C SER A 74 18.10 10.35 -15.46
N ARG A 75 18.11 9.79 -16.67
CA ARG A 75 17.71 8.41 -16.91
C ARG A 75 18.69 7.41 -16.28
N ASP A 76 19.99 7.65 -16.39
CA ASP A 76 21.02 6.83 -15.76
C ASP A 76 20.88 6.85 -14.23
N GLN A 77 20.66 8.03 -13.65
CA GLN A 77 20.41 8.17 -12.21
C GLN A 77 19.18 7.36 -11.77
N ARG A 78 18.08 7.44 -12.53
CA ARG A 78 16.86 6.66 -12.28
C ARG A 78 17.09 5.15 -12.44
N CYS A 79 17.89 4.73 -13.42
CA CYS A 79 18.27 3.33 -13.57
C CYS A 79 19.08 2.83 -12.38
N LEU A 80 19.99 3.64 -11.85
CA LEU A 80 20.77 3.32 -10.65
C LEU A 80 19.86 3.18 -9.42
N GLU A 81 18.92 4.10 -9.23
CA GLU A 81 17.93 4.05 -8.14
C GLU A 81 17.07 2.79 -8.21
N LEU A 82 16.55 2.44 -9.40
CA LEU A 82 15.80 1.21 -9.61
C LEU A 82 16.63 -0.05 -9.37
N GLN A 83 17.93 -0.01 -9.68
CA GLN A 83 18.84 -1.12 -9.40
C GLN A 83 19.04 -1.31 -7.89
N VAL A 84 19.23 -0.22 -7.13
CA VAL A 84 19.32 -0.28 -5.66
C VAL A 84 18.02 -0.80 -5.05
N GLU A 85 16.86 -0.35 -5.53
CA GLU A 85 15.56 -0.84 -5.07
C GLU A 85 15.39 -2.34 -5.34
N ALA A 86 15.79 -2.81 -6.54
CA ALA A 86 15.76 -4.24 -6.88
C ALA A 86 16.70 -5.07 -5.99
N GLU A 87 17.87 -4.55 -5.64
CA GLU A 87 18.80 -5.20 -4.71
C GLU A 87 18.23 -5.28 -3.28
N GLN A 88 17.60 -4.21 -2.80
CA GLN A 88 16.91 -4.19 -1.50
C GLN A 88 15.76 -5.21 -1.44
N LEU A 89 14.96 -5.30 -2.50
CA LEU A 89 13.88 -6.29 -2.59
C LEU A 89 14.41 -7.73 -2.61
N ARG A 90 15.53 -7.99 -3.31
CA ARG A 90 16.20 -9.30 -3.27
C ARG A 90 16.71 -9.63 -1.88
N GLU A 91 17.34 -8.67 -1.20
CA GLU A 91 17.82 -8.87 0.17
C GLU A 91 16.65 -9.13 1.14
N GLN A 92 15.56 -8.38 1.02
CA GLN A 92 14.36 -8.58 1.83
C GLN A 92 13.75 -9.97 1.59
N SER A 93 13.70 -10.42 0.34
CA SER A 93 13.25 -11.78 -0.01
C SER A 93 14.16 -12.86 0.60
N ALA A 94 15.49 -12.68 0.53
CA ALA A 94 16.44 -13.60 1.15
C ALA A 94 16.27 -13.68 2.68
N ARG A 95 16.09 -12.54 3.35
CA ARG A 95 15.81 -12.47 4.79
C ARG A 95 14.49 -13.16 5.16
N GLN A 96 13.43 -12.93 4.39
CA GLN A 96 12.14 -13.62 4.59
C GLN A 96 12.27 -15.13 4.41
N ASN A 97 12.99 -15.58 3.37
CA ASN A 97 13.25 -17.00 3.14
C ASN A 97 14.05 -17.65 4.28
N ALA A 98 15.04 -16.94 4.84
CA ALA A 98 15.79 -17.42 6.00
C ALA A 98 14.89 -17.58 7.25
N ILE A 99 13.99 -16.62 7.48
CA ILE A 99 13.00 -16.70 8.57
C ILE A 99 12.09 -17.90 8.37
N ILE A 100 11.53 -18.07 7.16
CA ILE A 100 10.66 -19.20 6.81
C ILE A 100 11.37 -20.53 7.06
N SER A 101 12.62 -20.67 6.62
CA SER A 101 13.42 -21.88 6.86
C SER A 101 13.66 -22.14 8.36
N SER A 102 13.91 -21.10 9.16
CA SER A 102 14.07 -21.25 10.61
C SER A 102 12.76 -21.65 11.31
N LEU A 103 11.62 -21.10 10.86
CA LEU A 103 10.30 -21.45 11.37
C LEU A 103 9.94 -22.89 11.01
N LYS A 104 10.20 -23.32 9.76
CA LYS A 104 10.01 -24.71 9.33
C LYS A 104 10.83 -25.68 10.17
N LYS A 105 12.11 -25.36 10.43
CA LYS A 105 12.96 -26.18 11.31
C LYS A 105 12.38 -26.24 12.72
N ARG A 106 11.93 -25.11 13.27
CA ARG A 106 11.34 -25.08 14.61
C ARG A 106 10.04 -25.88 14.71
N ILE A 107 9.21 -25.86 13.67
CA ILE A 107 8.00 -26.71 13.59
C ILE A 107 8.41 -28.18 13.60
N HIS A 108 9.38 -28.56 12.77
CA HIS A 108 9.88 -29.95 12.73
C HIS A 108 10.42 -30.41 14.09
N ASP A 109 11.22 -29.58 14.76
CA ASP A 109 11.76 -29.87 16.10
C ASP A 109 10.64 -29.98 17.16
N LEU A 110 9.52 -29.27 16.99
CA LEU A 110 8.35 -29.39 17.88
C LEU A 110 7.57 -30.67 17.60
N GLU A 111 7.34 -31.02 16.34
CA GLU A 111 6.69 -32.27 15.93
C GLU A 111 7.50 -33.50 16.36
N GLU A 112 8.83 -33.43 16.34
CA GLU A 112 9.69 -34.50 16.83
C GLU A 112 9.63 -34.62 18.36
N ARG A 113 9.65 -33.50 19.09
CA ARG A 113 9.43 -33.50 20.54
C ARG A 113 8.08 -34.08 20.91
N GLU A 114 7.02 -33.74 20.17
CA GLU A 114 5.68 -34.28 20.39
C GLU A 114 5.63 -35.80 20.18
N ARG A 115 6.22 -36.31 19.08
CA ARG A 115 6.36 -37.75 18.85
C ARG A 115 7.12 -38.47 19.96
N ASN A 116 8.17 -37.85 20.49
CA ASN A 116 8.94 -38.38 21.61
C ASN A 116 8.13 -38.38 22.92
N LEU A 117 7.33 -37.34 23.16
CA LEU A 117 6.42 -37.28 24.32
C LEU A 117 5.35 -38.35 24.24
N TYR A 118 4.72 -38.56 23.08
CA TYR A 118 3.75 -39.66 22.88
C TYR A 118 4.39 -41.03 23.13
N SER A 119 5.61 -41.24 22.64
CA SER A 119 6.36 -42.48 22.87
C SER A 119 6.74 -42.67 24.35
N SER A 120 7.03 -41.57 25.06
CA SER A 120 7.28 -41.59 26.51
C SER A 120 5.99 -41.88 27.29
N GLN A 121 4.88 -41.23 26.92
CA GLN A 121 3.58 -41.40 27.55
C GLN A 121 3.10 -42.85 27.39
N SER A 122 3.23 -43.44 26.20
CA SER A 122 2.87 -44.84 25.96
C SER A 122 3.67 -45.79 26.86
N ARG A 123 4.97 -45.54 27.06
CA ARG A 123 5.80 -46.33 28.00
C ARG A 123 5.37 -46.12 29.45
N SER A 124 5.10 -44.89 29.86
CA SER A 124 4.61 -44.59 31.21
C SER A 124 3.24 -45.22 31.48
N GLU A 125 2.35 -45.25 30.50
CA GLU A 125 1.04 -45.91 30.58
C GLU A 125 1.21 -47.42 30.80
N ILE A 126 2.12 -48.07 30.05
CA ILE A 126 2.42 -49.50 30.24
C ILE A 126 2.98 -49.77 31.65
N ALA A 127 3.88 -48.91 32.14
CA ALA A 127 4.43 -49.01 33.49
C ALA A 127 3.34 -48.84 34.56
N TYR A 128 2.45 -47.86 34.38
CA TYR A 128 1.31 -47.61 35.27
C TYR A 128 0.34 -48.80 35.30
N GLN A 129 -0.03 -49.35 34.14
CA GLN A 129 -0.88 -50.54 34.03
C GLN A 129 -0.25 -51.80 34.66
N THR A 130 1.08 -51.86 34.70
CA THR A 130 1.81 -52.95 35.38
C THR A 130 1.79 -52.75 36.89
N ALA A 131 2.11 -51.54 37.37
CA ALA A 131 2.04 -51.21 38.80
C ALA A 131 0.62 -51.36 39.38
N LEU A 132 -0.43 -51.05 38.61
CA LEU A 132 -1.82 -51.31 39.02
C LEU A 132 -2.11 -52.81 39.20
N ARG A 133 -1.59 -53.66 38.30
CA ARG A 133 -1.74 -55.12 38.41
C ARG A 133 -1.01 -55.65 39.65
N ASP A 134 0.21 -55.18 39.89
CA ASP A 134 1.00 -55.57 41.05
C ASP A 134 0.36 -55.09 42.37
N ASN A 135 -0.20 -53.88 42.38
CA ASN A 135 -0.93 -53.36 43.54
C ASN A 135 -2.16 -54.23 43.85
N LYS A 136 -2.97 -54.55 42.83
CA LYS A 136 -4.12 -55.45 43.00
C LYS A 136 -3.71 -56.83 43.52
N TYR A 137 -2.61 -57.39 43.00
CA TYR A 137 -2.06 -58.65 43.51
C TYR A 137 -1.64 -58.54 44.99
N ASN A 138 -0.98 -57.45 45.39
CA ASN A 138 -0.60 -57.21 46.77
C ASN A 138 -1.82 -57.02 47.68
N GLU A 139 -2.87 -56.33 47.24
CA GLU A 139 -4.13 -56.21 47.98
C GLU A 139 -4.79 -57.58 48.21
N GLU A 140 -4.83 -58.43 47.19
CA GLU A 140 -5.33 -59.80 47.32
C GLU A 140 -4.46 -60.61 48.31
N LYS A 141 -3.15 -60.41 48.28
CA LYS A 141 -2.22 -61.07 49.22
C LYS A 141 -2.41 -60.58 50.66
N ILE A 142 -2.62 -59.29 50.87
CA ILE A 142 -2.92 -58.71 52.18
C ILE A 142 -4.20 -59.32 52.72
N LYS A 143 -5.28 -59.40 51.92
CA LYS A 143 -6.55 -60.03 52.33
C LYS A 143 -6.36 -61.51 52.72
N GLU A 144 -5.55 -62.25 51.98
CA GLU A 144 -5.21 -63.64 52.31
C GLU A 144 -4.47 -63.73 53.66
N LEU A 145 -3.48 -62.85 53.90
CA LEU A 145 -2.72 -62.79 55.14
C LEU A 145 -3.57 -62.36 56.33
N GLU A 146 -4.44 -61.38 56.17
CA GLU A 146 -5.41 -60.96 57.17
C GLU A 146 -6.37 -62.09 57.54
N GLN A 147 -6.81 -62.88 56.56
CA GLN A 147 -7.64 -64.06 56.83
C GLN A 147 -6.89 -65.12 57.64
N LYS A 148 -5.61 -65.36 57.31
CA LYS A 148 -4.75 -66.26 58.09
C LYS A 148 -4.54 -65.75 59.52
N LEU A 149 -4.32 -64.44 59.69
CA LEU A 149 -4.16 -63.81 61.00
C LEU A 149 -5.40 -64.01 61.87
N ARG A 150 -6.59 -63.71 61.33
CA ARG A 150 -7.86 -63.92 62.04
C ARG A 150 -8.06 -65.37 62.47
N ASN A 151 -7.70 -66.33 61.62
CA ASN A 151 -7.78 -67.75 61.97
C ASN A 151 -6.81 -68.09 63.12
N THR A 152 -5.57 -67.60 63.08
CA THR A 152 -4.60 -67.84 64.16
C THR A 152 -4.98 -67.18 65.48
N GLU A 153 -5.61 -66.01 65.44
CA GLU A 153 -6.16 -65.34 66.63
C GLU A 153 -7.30 -66.15 67.26
N MET A 154 -8.17 -66.73 66.41
CA MET A 154 -9.26 -67.61 66.87
C MET A 154 -8.72 -68.90 67.51
N ASP A 155 -7.69 -69.50 66.92
CA ASP A 155 -7.01 -70.68 67.47
C ASP A 155 -6.32 -70.35 68.81
N LEU A 156 -5.66 -69.19 68.92
CA LEU A 156 -5.02 -68.73 70.16
C LEU A 156 -6.05 -68.54 71.28
N ALA A 157 -7.17 -67.88 70.99
CA ALA A 157 -8.26 -67.70 71.96
C ALA A 157 -8.84 -69.04 72.42
N SER A 158 -8.99 -70.02 71.53
CA SER A 158 -9.42 -71.38 71.88
C SER A 158 -8.44 -72.07 72.83
N GLN A 159 -7.13 -71.91 72.62
CA GLN A 159 -6.11 -72.49 73.50
C GLN A 159 -6.06 -71.80 74.87
N GLU A 160 -6.24 -70.48 74.90
CA GLU A 160 -6.28 -69.70 76.14
C GLU A 160 -7.49 -70.08 77.01
N GLN A 161 -8.65 -70.34 76.40
CA GLN A 161 -9.83 -70.85 77.10
C GLN A 161 -9.60 -72.24 77.73
N LYS A 162 -8.89 -73.14 77.03
CA LYS A 162 -8.52 -74.47 77.57
C LYS A 162 -7.55 -74.36 78.75
N LYS A 163 -6.59 -73.43 78.67
CA LYS A 163 -5.62 -73.15 79.75
C LYS A 163 -6.33 -72.65 81.02
N GLU A 164 -7.28 -71.74 80.88
CA GLU A 164 -8.02 -71.19 82.01
C GLU A 164 -8.93 -72.23 82.69
N ALA A 165 -9.55 -73.12 81.90
CA ALA A 165 -10.31 -74.26 82.43
C ALA A 165 -9.44 -75.20 83.28
N ALA A 166 -8.19 -75.47 82.86
CA ALA A 166 -7.24 -76.28 83.63
C ALA A 166 -6.79 -75.58 84.94
N ARG A 167 -6.63 -74.25 84.92
CA ARG A 167 -6.26 -73.44 86.09
C ARG A 167 -7.33 -73.51 87.20
N LEU A 168 -8.60 -73.42 86.82
CA LEU A 168 -9.73 -73.50 87.75
C LEU A 168 -9.86 -74.87 88.42
N GLN A 169 -9.57 -75.96 87.69
CA GLN A 169 -9.54 -77.31 88.26
C GLN A 169 -8.44 -77.47 89.33
N MET A 170 -7.27 -76.87 89.13
CA MET A 170 -6.16 -76.89 90.09
C MET A 170 -6.51 -76.10 91.38
N GLN A 171 -7.17 -74.95 91.26
CA GLN A 171 -7.57 -74.15 92.42
C GLN A 171 -8.60 -74.87 93.31
N ASP A 172 -9.55 -75.60 92.71
CA ASP A 172 -10.55 -76.35 93.47
C ASP A 172 -9.94 -77.59 94.18
N PHE A 173 -8.81 -78.12 93.68
CA PHE A 173 -8.02 -79.15 94.37
C PHE A 173 -7.31 -78.59 95.62
N ILE A 174 -6.65 -77.43 95.52
CA ILE A 174 -5.95 -76.78 96.65
C ILE A 174 -6.94 -76.40 97.77
N ARG A 175 -8.15 -75.95 97.41
CA ARG A 175 -9.20 -75.59 98.37
C ARG A 175 -9.69 -76.78 99.21
N ARG A 176 -9.71 -78.00 98.64
CA ARG A 176 -10.05 -79.24 99.36
C ARG A 176 -8.95 -79.67 100.34
N LEU A 177 -7.68 -79.34 100.02
CA LEU A 177 -6.51 -79.63 100.86
C LEU A 177 -6.44 -78.75 102.12
N CYS A 178 -6.73 -77.45 102.01
CA CYS A 178 -6.71 -76.55 103.18
C CYS A 178 -7.82 -76.85 104.21
N VAL A 179 -8.95 -77.43 103.78
CA VAL A 179 -10.03 -77.86 104.69
C VAL A 179 -9.65 -79.14 105.46
N ALA A 180 -8.75 -79.96 104.93
CA ALA A 180 -8.32 -81.22 105.56
C ALA A 180 -7.28 -81.03 106.69
N LEU A 181 -6.66 -79.86 106.81
CA LEU A 181 -5.50 -79.60 107.68
C LEU A 181 -5.76 -78.60 108.83
N GLY A 182 -7.04 -78.38 109.20
CA GLY A 182 -7.52 -77.33 110.11
C GLY A 182 -6.61 -76.97 111.29
N SER A 183 -5.92 -75.82 111.17
CA SER A 183 -4.95 -75.34 112.16
C SER A 183 -5.06 -73.84 112.35
N ASP A 184 -5.47 -73.44 113.56
CA ASP A 184 -5.32 -72.12 114.18
C ASP A 184 -4.77 -72.35 115.62
N ILE A 185 -4.25 -71.27 116.21
CA ILE A 185 -3.98 -71.04 117.65
C ILE A 185 -2.52 -71.26 118.13
N SER A 186 -1.84 -70.10 118.24
CA SER A 186 -1.19 -69.49 119.41
C SER A 186 -0.67 -70.27 120.65
N GLU A 187 0.46 -69.72 121.12
CA GLU A 187 0.84 -69.34 122.50
C GLU A 187 1.25 -70.36 123.59
N SER A 188 2.29 -69.91 124.32
CA SER A 188 2.51 -70.04 125.77
C SER A 188 3.42 -71.18 126.28
N THR A 189 4.46 -70.83 127.05
CA THR A 189 4.43 -70.80 128.53
C THR A 189 5.85 -70.91 129.14
N HIS A 190 6.03 -70.21 130.26
CA HIS A 190 7.21 -70.16 131.13
C HIS A 190 7.63 -71.51 131.74
N MET A 191 8.92 -71.59 132.09
CA MET A 191 9.65 -72.80 132.45
C MET A 191 10.08 -72.85 133.94
N SER A 192 10.08 -74.05 134.53
CA SER A 192 10.47 -74.39 135.92
C SER A 192 11.86 -75.07 136.00
N PRO A 193 12.48 -75.31 137.18
CA PRO A 193 13.92 -75.53 137.37
C PRO A 193 14.59 -76.76 136.72
N GLU A 194 13.88 -77.82 136.30
CA GLU A 194 14.45 -78.83 135.38
C GLU A 194 14.70 -78.27 133.97
N ALA A 195 14.09 -77.13 133.62
CA ALA A 195 14.35 -76.40 132.39
C ALA A 195 15.68 -75.65 132.38
N LEU A 196 16.40 -75.51 133.51
CA LEU A 196 17.71 -74.85 133.49
C LEU A 196 18.82 -75.76 132.94
N VAL A 197 18.68 -77.07 133.13
CA VAL A 197 19.59 -78.09 132.55
C VAL A 197 19.23 -78.36 131.08
N HIS A 198 17.94 -78.29 130.73
CA HIS A 198 17.51 -78.23 129.33
C HIS A 198 18.03 -76.95 128.64
N LYS A 199 18.04 -75.80 129.34
CA LYS A 199 18.54 -74.51 128.84
C LYS A 199 20.03 -74.49 128.55
N ALA A 200 20.85 -75.30 129.22
CA ALA A 200 22.27 -75.44 128.87
C ALA A 200 22.49 -76.27 127.59
N SER A 201 21.63 -77.26 127.34
CA SER A 201 21.62 -78.04 126.09
C SER A 201 20.96 -77.25 124.94
N GLU A 202 19.92 -76.46 125.24
CA GLU A 202 19.35 -75.46 124.34
C GLU A 202 20.37 -74.38 124.02
N LEU A 203 21.15 -73.84 124.95
CA LEU A 203 22.15 -72.80 124.66
C LEU A 203 23.23 -73.26 123.66
N VAL A 204 23.61 -74.53 123.65
CA VAL A 204 24.51 -75.09 122.64
C VAL A 204 23.79 -75.30 121.30
N GLN A 205 22.56 -75.84 121.30
CA GLN A 205 21.72 -75.89 120.09
C GLN A 205 21.39 -74.49 119.56
N ASP A 206 21.22 -73.50 120.42
CA ASP A 206 20.86 -72.12 120.14
C ASP A 206 22.10 -71.34 119.69
N THR A 207 23.29 -71.65 120.19
CA THR A 207 24.53 -71.12 119.61
C THR A 207 24.72 -71.67 118.19
N THR A 208 24.36 -72.93 117.95
CA THR A 208 24.41 -73.54 116.61
C THR A 208 23.31 -72.98 115.70
N ARG A 209 22.08 -72.78 116.21
CA ARG A 209 20.96 -72.14 115.51
C ARG A 209 21.19 -70.67 115.25
N LEU A 210 21.79 -69.92 116.19
CA LEU A 210 22.16 -68.52 116.03
C LEU A 210 23.30 -68.37 115.03
N ARG A 211 24.29 -69.27 115.05
CA ARG A 211 25.33 -69.28 114.00
C ARG A 211 24.75 -69.61 112.62
N ASN A 212 23.84 -70.58 112.52
CA ASN A 212 23.11 -70.87 111.27
C ASN A 212 22.18 -69.71 110.87
N ARG A 213 21.55 -69.03 111.81
CA ARG A 213 20.70 -67.86 111.57
C ARG A 213 21.53 -66.65 111.14
N THR A 214 22.72 -66.45 111.71
CA THR A 214 23.67 -65.43 111.28
C THR A 214 24.20 -65.74 109.88
N ASN A 215 24.52 -67.00 109.57
CA ASN A 215 24.88 -67.40 108.22
C ASN A 215 23.73 -67.17 107.23
N ASN A 216 22.51 -67.58 107.57
CA ASN A 216 21.33 -67.32 106.74
C ASN A 216 21.05 -65.82 106.57
N ILE A 217 21.21 -65.02 107.63
CA ILE A 217 21.07 -63.56 107.55
C ILE A 217 22.16 -62.98 106.66
N ASN A 218 23.41 -63.43 106.77
CA ASN A 218 24.50 -63.01 105.90
C ASN A 218 24.27 -63.41 104.44
N ASP A 219 23.76 -64.61 104.18
CA ASP A 219 23.41 -65.07 102.82
C ASP A 219 22.23 -64.26 102.26
N THR A 220 21.20 -63.98 103.08
CA THR A 220 20.08 -63.12 102.67
C THR A 220 20.54 -61.68 102.44
N LEU A 221 21.45 -61.16 103.26
CA LEU A 221 22.01 -59.83 103.10
C LEU A 221 22.86 -59.77 101.84
N ALA A 222 23.69 -60.76 101.57
CA ALA A 222 24.46 -60.86 100.33
C ALA A 222 23.55 -60.95 99.10
N THR A 223 22.43 -61.68 99.21
CA THR A 223 21.42 -61.76 98.14
C THR A 223 20.73 -60.41 97.91
N VAL A 224 20.31 -59.73 98.98
CA VAL A 224 19.69 -58.40 98.90
C VAL A 224 20.67 -57.35 98.39
N GLU A 225 21.95 -57.41 98.78
CA GLU A 225 23.00 -56.52 98.27
C GLU A 225 23.24 -56.75 96.78
N LEU A 226 23.22 -58.01 96.32
CA LEU A 226 23.31 -58.36 94.91
C LEU A 226 22.07 -57.88 94.12
N GLU A 227 20.87 -58.09 94.64
CA GLU A 227 19.63 -57.59 94.06
C GLU A 227 19.62 -56.07 93.98
N LEU A 228 20.09 -55.37 95.02
CA LEU A 228 20.16 -53.92 95.04
C LEU A 228 21.18 -53.36 94.04
N ARG A 229 22.33 -54.03 93.86
CA ARG A 229 23.27 -53.70 92.77
C ARG A 229 22.62 -53.91 91.41
N THR A 230 21.95 -55.05 91.20
CA THR A 230 21.24 -55.35 89.96
C THR A 230 20.13 -54.32 89.67
N CYS A 231 19.39 -53.91 90.69
CA CYS A 231 18.37 -52.85 90.58
C CYS A 231 18.99 -51.49 90.21
N ARG A 232 20.15 -51.14 90.77
CA ARG A 232 20.88 -49.91 90.37
C ARG A 232 21.34 -49.96 88.93
N GLU A 233 21.93 -51.07 88.50
CA GLU A 233 22.34 -51.26 87.10
C GLU A 233 21.14 -51.20 86.14
N ASN A 234 20.01 -51.79 86.52
CA ASN A 234 18.76 -51.71 85.75
C ASN A 234 18.21 -50.28 85.69
N LEU A 235 18.27 -49.52 86.79
CA LEU A 235 17.87 -48.11 86.82
C LEU A 235 18.78 -47.24 85.93
N GLU A 236 20.09 -47.42 86.00
CA GLU A 236 21.06 -46.73 85.14
C GLU A 236 20.79 -47.04 83.66
N ARG A 237 20.55 -48.32 83.31
CA ARG A 237 20.16 -48.71 81.95
C ARG A 237 18.86 -48.04 81.51
N ALA A 238 17.84 -48.02 82.36
CA ALA A 238 16.57 -47.35 82.06
C ALA A 238 16.72 -45.82 81.89
N ILE A 239 17.62 -45.18 82.65
CA ILE A 239 17.94 -43.75 82.47
C ILE A 239 18.63 -43.53 81.11
N MET A 240 19.61 -44.36 80.76
CA MET A 240 20.27 -44.29 79.44
C MET A 240 19.29 -44.49 78.28
N ASP A 241 18.36 -45.46 78.41
CA ASP A 241 17.32 -45.71 77.40
C ASP A 241 16.37 -44.51 77.29
N LYS A 242 15.95 -43.92 78.41
CA LYS A 242 15.15 -42.69 78.43
C LYS A 242 15.86 -41.53 77.73
N GLU A 243 17.15 -41.32 78.01
CA GLU A 243 17.94 -40.26 77.38
C GLU A 243 18.14 -40.51 75.87
N CYS A 244 18.29 -41.77 75.46
CA CYS A 244 18.34 -42.16 74.06
C CYS A 244 17.02 -41.86 73.35
N LEU A 245 15.89 -42.29 73.92
CA LEU A 245 14.55 -42.03 73.39
C LEU A 245 14.22 -40.53 73.37
N GLN A 246 14.64 -39.77 74.37
CA GLN A 246 14.43 -38.32 74.40
C GLN A 246 15.23 -37.62 73.29
N ARG A 247 16.47 -38.02 73.04
CA ARG A 247 17.26 -37.52 71.89
C ARG A 247 16.60 -37.91 70.56
N GLN A 248 16.16 -39.16 70.41
CA GLN A 248 15.44 -39.60 69.21
C GLN A 248 14.15 -38.81 68.98
N SER A 249 13.35 -38.59 70.02
CA SER A 249 12.13 -37.78 69.95
C SER A 249 12.41 -36.33 69.56
N ALA A 250 13.47 -35.72 70.11
CA ALA A 250 13.89 -34.38 69.71
C ALA A 250 14.29 -34.31 68.23
N THR A 251 15.04 -35.30 67.72
CA THR A 251 15.41 -35.37 66.29
C THR A 251 14.20 -35.59 65.38
N GLN A 252 13.23 -36.41 65.80
CA GLN A 252 11.99 -36.61 65.05
C GLN A 252 11.14 -35.34 65.01
N MET A 253 11.10 -34.57 66.10
CA MET A 253 10.39 -33.29 66.13
C MET A 253 10.99 -32.27 65.14
N THR A 254 12.31 -32.16 65.10
CA THR A 254 12.99 -31.28 64.13
C THR A 254 12.74 -31.70 62.68
N GLU A 255 12.68 -33.02 62.40
CA GLU A 255 12.38 -33.51 61.06
C GLU A 255 10.93 -33.25 60.66
N ILE A 256 9.98 -33.37 61.60
CA ILE A 256 8.57 -33.00 61.36
C ILE A 256 8.45 -31.52 61.01
N ASP A 257 9.14 -30.64 61.72
CA ASP A 257 9.11 -29.20 61.43
C ASP A 257 9.78 -28.87 60.08
N ARG A 258 10.86 -29.57 59.72
CA ARG A 258 11.48 -29.50 58.39
C ARG A 258 10.49 -29.90 57.29
N LEU A 259 9.81 -31.05 57.44
CA LEU A 259 8.82 -31.53 56.49
C LEU A 259 7.59 -30.61 56.38
N ARG A 260 7.20 -29.95 57.48
CA ARG A 260 6.13 -28.95 57.47
C ARG A 260 6.51 -27.72 56.65
N GLN A 261 7.73 -27.21 56.84
CA GLN A 261 8.25 -26.09 56.05
C GLN A 261 8.37 -26.45 54.56
N GLU A 262 8.89 -27.64 54.25
CA GLU A 262 8.95 -28.14 52.87
C GLU A 262 7.56 -28.23 52.24
N LYS A 263 6.57 -28.78 52.96
CA LYS A 263 5.17 -28.83 52.51
C LYS A 263 4.62 -27.44 52.21
N GLU A 264 4.78 -26.48 53.11
CA GLU A 264 4.29 -25.12 52.91
C GLU A 264 4.95 -24.46 51.68
N SER A 265 6.27 -24.65 51.51
CA SER A 265 6.99 -24.15 50.35
C SER A 265 6.47 -24.75 49.03
N LEU A 266 6.18 -26.06 49.00
CA LEU A 266 5.63 -26.75 47.85
C LEU A 266 4.19 -26.30 47.55
N GLU A 267 3.36 -26.06 48.57
CA GLU A 267 2.02 -25.53 48.39
C GLU A 267 2.02 -24.12 47.80
N ILE A 268 2.96 -23.26 48.22
CA ILE A 268 3.12 -21.92 47.64
C ILE A 268 3.55 -22.02 46.18
N GLN A 269 4.52 -22.89 45.86
CA GLN A 269 4.95 -23.12 44.48
C GLN A 269 3.81 -23.67 43.62
N HIS A 270 3.02 -24.63 44.12
CA HIS A 270 1.86 -25.16 43.41
C HIS A 270 0.84 -24.07 43.09
N ARG A 271 0.50 -23.21 44.06
CA ARG A 271 -0.43 -22.08 43.83
C ARG A 271 0.13 -21.07 42.82
N SER A 272 1.45 -20.87 42.77
CA SER A 272 2.09 -20.03 41.75
C SER A 272 1.94 -20.64 40.36
N MET A 273 2.27 -21.93 40.22
CA MET A 273 2.15 -22.65 38.95
C MET A 273 0.70 -22.73 38.47
N ASP A 274 -0.27 -22.90 39.36
CA ASP A 274 -1.70 -22.88 39.00
C ASP A 274 -2.11 -21.54 38.40
N ARG A 275 -1.66 -20.42 38.99
CA ARG A 275 -1.92 -19.07 38.45
C ARG A 275 -1.28 -18.91 37.08
N GLU A 276 -0.02 -19.27 36.92
CA GLU A 276 0.67 -19.21 35.63
C GLU A 276 -0.03 -20.06 34.57
N LEU A 277 -0.50 -21.25 34.93
CA LEU A 277 -1.26 -22.13 34.05
C LEU A 277 -2.58 -21.49 33.63
N THR A 278 -3.31 -20.85 34.55
CA THR A 278 -4.54 -20.10 34.20
C THR A 278 -4.25 -18.94 33.26
N GLU A 279 -3.21 -18.14 33.51
CA GLU A 279 -2.82 -17.05 32.61
C GLU A 279 -2.43 -17.56 31.21
N LEU A 280 -1.72 -18.68 31.12
CA LEU A 280 -1.35 -19.30 29.85
C LEU A 280 -2.58 -19.80 29.10
N LYS A 281 -3.58 -20.38 29.79
CA LYS A 281 -4.86 -20.77 29.18
C LYS A 281 -5.63 -19.56 28.64
N GLU A 282 -5.68 -18.47 29.40
CA GLU A 282 -6.33 -17.23 28.95
C GLU A 282 -5.62 -16.64 27.72
N LYS A 283 -4.29 -16.55 27.75
CA LYS A 283 -3.47 -16.10 26.61
C LYS A 283 -3.68 -16.97 25.38
N LEU A 284 -3.74 -18.29 25.55
CA LEU A 284 -4.05 -19.22 24.45
C LEU A 284 -5.47 -18.98 23.89
N SER A 285 -6.46 -18.80 24.77
CA SER A 285 -7.83 -18.52 24.34
C SER A 285 -7.95 -17.20 23.56
N PHE A 286 -7.23 -16.17 24.00
CA PHE A 286 -7.16 -14.88 23.32
C PHE A 286 -6.48 -15.01 21.96
N SER A 287 -5.34 -15.71 21.91
CA SER A 287 -4.61 -15.98 20.67
C SER A 287 -5.48 -16.75 19.67
N ASN A 288 -6.24 -17.77 20.11
CA ASN A 288 -7.15 -18.52 19.25
C ASN A 288 -8.29 -17.65 18.69
N ARG A 289 -8.88 -16.76 19.51
CA ARG A 289 -9.90 -15.81 19.02
C ARG A 289 -9.31 -14.83 18.00
N SER A 290 -8.11 -14.31 18.27
CA SER A 290 -7.39 -13.42 17.36
C SER A 290 -7.06 -14.12 16.04
N LEU A 291 -6.59 -15.37 16.09
CA LEU A 291 -6.31 -16.20 14.92
C LEU A 291 -7.58 -16.48 14.13
N GLY A 292 -8.69 -16.81 14.80
CA GLY A 292 -9.99 -17.00 14.15
C GLY A 292 -10.46 -15.75 13.42
N SER A 293 -10.31 -14.57 14.03
CA SER A 293 -10.63 -13.30 13.36
C SER A 293 -9.71 -13.02 12.17
N ALA A 294 -8.39 -13.26 12.31
CA ALA A 294 -7.44 -13.09 11.22
C ALA A 294 -7.74 -14.06 10.06
N SER A 295 -8.08 -15.31 10.35
CA SER A 295 -8.47 -16.32 9.36
C SER A 295 -9.76 -15.94 8.64
N GLY A 296 -10.76 -15.41 9.37
CA GLY A 296 -12.00 -14.90 8.76
C GLY A 296 -11.75 -13.71 7.83
N ASN A 297 -10.88 -12.79 8.24
CA ASN A 297 -10.47 -11.65 7.40
C ASN A 297 -9.72 -12.11 6.15
N LEU A 298 -8.84 -13.12 6.26
CA LEU A 298 -8.12 -13.70 5.13
C LEU A 298 -9.11 -14.32 4.12
N ALA A 299 -10.05 -15.14 4.60
CA ALA A 299 -11.08 -15.75 3.75
C ALA A 299 -11.94 -14.69 3.03
N GLN A 300 -12.28 -13.59 3.71
CA GLN A 300 -12.99 -12.48 3.10
C GLN A 300 -12.13 -11.78 2.03
N GLN A 301 -10.84 -11.59 2.26
CA GLN A 301 -9.92 -11.03 1.27
C GLN A 301 -9.71 -11.97 0.07
N GLU A 302 -9.67 -13.28 0.27
CA GLU A 302 -9.60 -14.26 -0.82
C GLU A 302 -10.86 -14.22 -1.69
N ALA A 303 -12.05 -14.09 -1.06
CA ALA A 303 -13.31 -13.95 -1.78
C ALA A 303 -13.34 -12.66 -2.62
N THR A 304 -12.90 -11.53 -2.08
CA THR A 304 -12.83 -10.27 -2.84
C THR A 304 -11.79 -10.33 -3.96
N LEU A 305 -10.64 -10.99 -3.76
CA LEU A 305 -9.66 -11.21 -4.82
C LEU A 305 -10.23 -12.08 -5.95
N CYS A 306 -10.97 -13.14 -5.63
CA CYS A 306 -11.64 -13.96 -6.64
C CYS A 306 -12.67 -13.15 -7.43
N GLN A 307 -13.47 -12.31 -6.77
CA GLN A 307 -14.42 -11.42 -7.44
C GLN A 307 -13.72 -10.43 -8.37
N LEU A 308 -12.66 -9.75 -7.90
CA LEU A 308 -11.90 -8.79 -8.70
C LEU A 308 -11.24 -9.44 -9.92
N ARG A 309 -10.78 -10.70 -9.80
CA ARG A 309 -10.24 -11.47 -10.93
C ARG A 309 -11.31 -11.74 -11.99
N GLU A 310 -12.53 -12.09 -11.58
CA GLU A 310 -13.64 -12.31 -12.50
C GLU A 310 -14.07 -11.01 -13.18
N GLU A 311 -14.16 -9.90 -12.43
CA GLU A 311 -14.44 -8.58 -12.98
C GLU A 311 -13.38 -8.13 -14.00
N LEU A 312 -12.10 -8.39 -13.70
CA LEU A 312 -11.00 -8.09 -14.62
C LEU A 312 -11.14 -8.90 -15.92
N LYS A 313 -11.39 -10.20 -15.81
CA LYS A 313 -11.62 -11.08 -16.97
C LYS A 313 -12.79 -10.60 -17.83
N GLN A 314 -13.91 -10.21 -17.21
CA GLN A 314 -15.06 -9.66 -17.93
C GLN A 314 -14.73 -8.34 -18.64
N ARG A 315 -13.91 -7.48 -18.02
CA ARG A 315 -13.42 -6.24 -18.64
C ARG A 315 -12.51 -6.53 -19.84
N ASP A 316 -11.60 -7.51 -19.73
CA ASP A 316 -10.73 -7.92 -20.83
C ASP A 316 -11.53 -8.46 -22.01
N GLU A 317 -12.53 -9.32 -21.76
CA GLU A 317 -13.45 -9.81 -22.79
C GLU A 317 -14.26 -8.68 -23.45
N ARG A 318 -14.62 -7.63 -22.69
CA ARG A 318 -15.31 -6.45 -23.22
C ARG A 318 -14.37 -5.60 -24.08
N ILE A 319 -13.13 -5.40 -23.65
CA ILE A 319 -12.11 -4.66 -24.41
C ILE A 319 -11.83 -5.38 -25.73
N GLN A 320 -11.64 -6.71 -25.71
CA GLN A 320 -11.43 -7.50 -26.92
C GLN A 320 -12.61 -7.39 -27.90
N ARG A 321 -13.86 -7.43 -27.39
CA ARG A 321 -15.05 -7.21 -28.23
C ARG A 321 -15.06 -5.83 -28.90
N ILE A 322 -14.83 -4.76 -28.14
CA ILE A 322 -14.79 -3.39 -28.67
C ILE A 322 -13.64 -3.22 -29.68
N GLN A 323 -12.47 -3.80 -29.42
CA GLN A 323 -11.34 -3.77 -30.35
C GLN A 323 -11.67 -4.49 -31.66
N ASN A 324 -12.36 -5.63 -31.61
CA ASN A 324 -12.82 -6.34 -32.81
C ASN A 324 -13.87 -5.54 -33.58
N GLU A 325 -14.84 -4.94 -32.90
CA GLU A 325 -15.85 -4.06 -33.52
C GLU A 325 -15.22 -2.84 -34.19
N ASN A 326 -14.24 -2.20 -33.53
CA ASN A 326 -13.50 -1.06 -34.09
C ASN A 326 -12.71 -1.48 -35.33
N ARG A 327 -12.00 -2.62 -35.28
CA ARG A 327 -11.30 -3.17 -36.45
C ARG A 327 -12.25 -3.42 -37.61
N HIS A 328 -13.40 -4.06 -37.38
CA HIS A 328 -14.40 -4.28 -38.41
C HIS A 328 -14.99 -2.98 -38.97
N THR A 329 -15.16 -1.96 -38.13
CA THR A 329 -15.62 -0.64 -38.57
C THR A 329 -14.59 0.03 -39.47
N LEU A 330 -13.30 -0.01 -39.10
CA LEU A 330 -12.20 0.51 -39.92
C LEU A 330 -12.07 -0.26 -41.25
N GLU A 331 -12.20 -1.59 -41.22
CA GLU A 331 -12.25 -2.43 -42.43
C GLU A 331 -13.40 -2.02 -43.37
N SER A 332 -14.61 -1.85 -42.82
CA SER A 332 -15.79 -1.43 -43.58
C SER A 332 -15.60 -0.04 -44.21
N LEU A 333 -15.07 0.93 -43.46
CA LEU A 333 -14.76 2.27 -43.97
C LEU A 333 -13.69 2.24 -45.06
N ALA A 334 -12.63 1.46 -44.88
CA ALA A 334 -11.56 1.32 -45.86
C ALA A 334 -12.06 0.71 -47.18
N ILE A 335 -12.95 -0.29 -47.11
CA ILE A 335 -13.59 -0.87 -48.30
C ILE A 335 -14.44 0.17 -49.03
N LEU A 336 -15.25 0.95 -48.30
CA LEU A 336 -16.11 1.98 -48.90
C LEU A 336 -15.32 3.13 -49.56
N LEU A 337 -14.18 3.49 -48.99
CA LEU A 337 -13.33 4.57 -49.48
C LEU A 337 -12.34 4.13 -50.56
N SER A 338 -12.15 2.82 -50.71
CA SER A 338 -11.34 2.23 -51.77
C SER A 338 -12.08 2.31 -53.11
N THR A 339 -11.35 2.70 -54.15
CA THR A 339 -11.82 2.71 -55.54
C THR A 339 -10.94 1.78 -56.37
N PRO A 340 -11.37 1.35 -57.58
CA PRO A 340 -10.53 0.51 -58.45
C PRO A 340 -9.15 1.12 -58.75
N SER A 341 -9.03 2.44 -58.67
CA SER A 341 -7.80 3.22 -58.87
C SER A 341 -7.00 3.48 -57.59
N ARG A 342 -7.55 3.29 -56.39
CA ARG A 342 -6.89 3.60 -55.12
C ARG A 342 -7.40 2.71 -54.00
N PHE A 343 -6.51 1.87 -53.48
CA PHE A 343 -6.74 1.09 -52.28
C PHE A 343 -6.53 1.92 -51.01
N VAL A 344 -7.38 1.72 -50.01
CA VAL A 344 -7.28 2.33 -48.68
C VAL A 344 -7.13 1.21 -47.66
N GLU A 345 -6.07 1.25 -46.87
CA GLU A 345 -5.87 0.31 -45.77
C GLU A 345 -6.85 0.59 -44.61
N SER A 346 -7.19 -0.44 -43.83
CA SER A 346 -8.06 -0.39 -42.65
C SER A 346 -7.38 0.24 -41.42
N LEU A 347 -6.61 1.30 -41.64
CA LEU A 347 -5.97 2.11 -40.62
C LEU A 347 -6.68 3.46 -40.53
N GLU A 348 -6.84 3.97 -39.31
CA GLU A 348 -7.54 5.24 -39.08
C GLU A 348 -6.89 6.41 -39.84
N VAL A 349 -5.55 6.43 -39.90
CA VAL A 349 -4.78 7.48 -40.56
C VAL A 349 -5.04 7.49 -42.07
N THR A 350 -4.95 6.33 -42.73
CA THR A 350 -5.14 6.20 -44.18
C THR A 350 -6.59 6.50 -44.60
N ILE A 351 -7.56 6.09 -43.79
CA ILE A 351 -8.98 6.42 -43.95
C ILE A 351 -9.18 7.94 -43.87
N LYS A 352 -8.62 8.59 -42.84
CA LYS A 352 -8.71 10.05 -42.65
C LYS A 352 -8.06 10.80 -43.81
N ASP A 353 -6.89 10.37 -44.26
CA ASP A 353 -6.20 10.99 -45.39
C ASP A 353 -7.03 10.89 -46.67
N ARG A 354 -7.63 9.73 -46.96
CA ARG A 354 -8.52 9.57 -48.12
C ARG A 354 -9.75 10.47 -48.03
N ILE A 355 -10.36 10.60 -46.85
CA ILE A 355 -11.50 11.50 -46.64
C ILE A 355 -11.10 12.96 -46.89
N ARG A 356 -9.90 13.39 -46.44
CA ARG A 356 -9.39 14.74 -46.71
C ARG A 356 -9.21 14.96 -48.21
N ASP A 357 -8.63 13.99 -48.92
CA ASP A 357 -8.44 14.08 -50.37
C ASP A 357 -9.77 14.21 -51.13
N ILE A 358 -10.76 13.38 -50.79
CA ILE A 358 -12.11 13.47 -51.36
C ILE A 358 -12.74 14.84 -51.05
N THR A 359 -12.52 15.36 -49.85
CA THR A 359 -13.04 16.66 -49.44
C THR A 359 -12.39 17.80 -50.23
N THR A 360 -11.09 17.72 -50.51
CA THR A 360 -10.40 18.69 -51.38
C THR A 360 -10.88 18.58 -52.83
N GLU A 361 -10.99 17.37 -53.38
CA GLU A 361 -11.53 17.15 -54.72
C GLU A 361 -12.95 17.73 -54.87
N LEU A 362 -13.81 17.57 -53.86
CA LEU A 362 -15.15 18.15 -53.84
C LEU A 362 -15.14 19.68 -53.81
N LYS A 363 -14.23 20.30 -53.03
CA LYS A 363 -14.08 21.76 -52.99
C LYS A 363 -13.63 22.30 -54.35
N ASP A 364 -12.66 21.64 -54.98
CA ASP A 364 -12.18 22.03 -56.31
C ASP A 364 -13.28 21.87 -57.37
N LYS A 365 -14.05 20.79 -57.31
CA LYS A 365 -15.21 20.59 -58.20
C LYS A 365 -16.30 21.61 -57.97
N ALA A 366 -16.57 22.00 -56.72
CA ALA A 366 -17.51 23.07 -56.40
C ALA A 366 -17.04 24.42 -56.96
N ALA A 367 -15.76 24.75 -56.82
CA ALA A 367 -15.17 25.95 -57.40
C ALA A 367 -15.26 25.94 -58.94
N GLN A 368 -14.98 24.81 -59.60
CA GLN A 368 -15.18 24.64 -61.04
C GLN A 368 -16.65 24.86 -61.44
N LEU A 369 -17.60 24.33 -60.67
CA LEU A 369 -19.03 24.52 -60.91
C LEU A 369 -19.42 26.00 -60.83
N GLU A 370 -18.99 26.71 -59.78
CA GLU A 370 -19.27 28.15 -59.67
C GLU A 370 -18.64 28.94 -60.82
N ALA A 371 -17.40 28.64 -61.21
CA ALA A 371 -16.78 29.27 -62.39
C ALA A 371 -17.57 29.01 -63.68
N THR A 372 -18.08 27.79 -63.89
CA THR A 372 -18.91 27.48 -65.06
C THR A 372 -20.28 28.16 -65.02
N LYS A 373 -20.88 28.33 -63.83
CA LYS A 373 -22.12 29.10 -63.66
C LYS A 373 -21.88 30.57 -63.97
N GLU A 374 -20.79 31.17 -63.48
CA GLU A 374 -20.43 32.54 -63.80
C GLU A 374 -20.23 32.73 -65.30
N ALA A 375 -19.48 31.83 -65.96
CA ALA A 375 -19.33 31.83 -67.41
C ALA A 375 -20.68 31.77 -68.14
N LEU A 376 -21.57 30.85 -67.74
CA LEU A 376 -22.91 30.74 -68.29
C LEU A 376 -23.74 32.02 -68.10
N THR A 377 -23.67 32.65 -66.92
CA THR A 377 -24.37 33.93 -66.68
C THR A 377 -23.82 35.05 -67.54
N ASN A 378 -22.51 35.09 -67.78
CA ASN A 378 -21.89 36.07 -68.68
C ASN A 378 -22.36 35.86 -70.12
N GLU A 379 -22.39 34.62 -70.60
CA GLU A 379 -22.90 34.27 -71.93
C GLU A 379 -24.39 34.59 -72.08
N GLN A 380 -25.20 34.31 -71.05
CA GLN A 380 -26.60 34.70 -71.01
C GLN A 380 -26.78 36.22 -71.08
N GLN A 381 -25.96 37.00 -70.38
CA GLN A 381 -25.97 38.46 -70.48
C GLN A 381 -25.56 38.93 -71.88
N GLN A 382 -24.56 38.31 -72.50
CA GLN A 382 -24.15 38.62 -73.87
C GLN A 382 -25.28 38.34 -74.86
N PHE A 383 -25.92 37.18 -74.78
CA PHE A 383 -27.09 36.86 -75.60
C PHE A 383 -28.24 37.86 -75.39
N SER A 384 -28.52 38.23 -74.14
CA SER A 384 -29.57 39.22 -73.84
C SER A 384 -29.27 40.58 -74.48
N ARG A 385 -28.00 41.02 -74.45
CA ARG A 385 -27.55 42.24 -75.16
C ARG A 385 -27.71 42.07 -76.67
N GLN A 386 -27.36 40.92 -77.22
CA GLN A 386 -27.47 40.66 -78.66
C GLN A 386 -28.94 40.64 -79.13
N ILE A 387 -29.85 40.07 -78.35
CA ILE A 387 -31.30 40.13 -78.61
C ILE A 387 -31.77 41.57 -78.60
N SER A 388 -31.38 42.38 -77.61
CA SER A 388 -31.75 43.80 -77.56
C SER A 388 -31.26 44.59 -78.78
N LEU A 389 -30.03 44.34 -79.24
CA LEU A 389 -29.51 44.94 -80.47
C LEU A 389 -30.28 44.48 -81.72
N TYR A 390 -30.63 43.20 -81.79
CA TYR A 390 -31.43 42.64 -82.89
C TYR A 390 -32.85 43.23 -82.92
N ASP A 391 -33.50 43.36 -81.77
CA ASP A 391 -34.81 44.02 -81.65
C ASP A 391 -34.75 45.49 -82.07
N GLN A 392 -33.69 46.20 -81.68
CA GLN A 392 -33.47 47.59 -82.11
C GLN A 392 -33.28 47.68 -83.63
N ALA A 393 -32.51 46.77 -84.24
CA ALA A 393 -32.35 46.70 -85.68
C ALA A 393 -33.69 46.40 -86.39
N ASN A 394 -34.49 45.46 -85.88
CA ASN A 394 -35.81 45.15 -86.43
C ASN A 394 -36.81 46.30 -86.29
N ALA A 395 -36.78 47.04 -85.19
CA ALA A 395 -37.59 48.24 -85.03
C ALA A 395 -37.20 49.28 -86.09
N ARG A 396 -35.90 49.46 -86.35
CA ARG A 396 -35.41 50.35 -87.41
C ARG A 396 -35.83 49.89 -88.80
N ILE A 397 -35.78 48.58 -89.08
CA ILE A 397 -36.27 48.01 -90.35
C ILE A 397 -37.77 48.32 -90.51
N ARG A 398 -38.59 48.09 -89.48
CA ARG A 398 -40.03 48.39 -89.53
C ARG A 398 -40.33 49.86 -89.82
N ILE A 399 -39.60 50.79 -89.17
CA ILE A 399 -39.75 52.23 -89.45
C ILE A 399 -39.42 52.53 -90.92
N LEU A 400 -38.33 51.95 -91.45
CA LEU A 400 -37.96 52.13 -92.86
C LEU A 400 -38.99 51.52 -93.82
N GLU A 401 -39.60 50.38 -93.46
CA GLU A 401 -40.68 49.77 -94.23
C GLU A 401 -41.96 50.64 -94.23
N GLU A 402 -42.31 51.24 -93.09
CA GLU A 402 -43.43 52.19 -92.99
C GLU A 402 -43.17 53.45 -93.81
N GLU A 403 -41.96 54.02 -93.74
CA GLU A 403 -41.54 55.15 -94.57
C GLU A 403 -41.61 54.80 -96.06
N LYS A 404 -41.12 53.62 -96.45
CA LYS A 404 -41.22 53.12 -97.82
C LYS A 404 -42.68 53.02 -98.25
N ALA A 405 -43.54 52.39 -97.47
CA ALA A 405 -44.97 52.25 -97.79
C ALA A 405 -45.67 53.62 -97.89
N HIS A 406 -45.30 54.58 -97.04
CA HIS A 406 -45.79 55.95 -97.12
C HIS A 406 -45.36 56.64 -98.43
N LEU A 407 -44.10 56.51 -98.81
CA LEU A 407 -43.57 57.04 -100.07
C LEU A 407 -44.22 56.38 -101.29
N GLU A 408 -44.41 55.05 -101.28
CA GLU A 408 -45.13 54.31 -102.33
C GLU A 408 -46.59 54.78 -102.46
N SER A 409 -47.29 54.99 -101.35
CA SER A 409 -48.66 55.52 -101.36
C SER A 409 -48.73 56.94 -101.92
N ARG A 410 -47.79 57.81 -101.54
CA ARG A 410 -47.66 59.16 -102.10
C ARG A 410 -47.40 59.13 -103.59
N LEU A 411 -46.49 58.25 -104.03
CA LEU A 411 -46.16 58.05 -105.45
C LEU A 411 -47.42 57.61 -106.23
N ASN A 412 -48.09 56.55 -105.78
CA ASN A 412 -49.33 56.07 -106.41
C ASN A 412 -50.42 57.15 -106.49
N LYS A 413 -50.57 57.98 -105.44
CA LYS A 413 -51.51 59.10 -105.45
C LYS A 413 -51.15 60.11 -106.54
N THR A 414 -49.88 60.52 -106.62
CA THR A 414 -49.42 61.46 -107.65
C THR A 414 -49.54 60.88 -109.06
N GLU A 415 -49.29 59.58 -109.24
CA GLU A 415 -49.52 58.89 -110.51
C GLU A 415 -51.01 58.90 -110.90
N ASN A 416 -51.91 58.65 -109.95
CA ASN A 416 -53.36 58.72 -110.17
C ASN A 416 -53.84 60.15 -110.51
N ASP A 417 -53.33 61.15 -109.79
CA ASP A 417 -53.63 62.57 -110.04
C ASP A 417 -53.15 62.99 -111.44
N PHE A 418 -51.95 62.55 -111.83
CA PHE A 418 -51.40 62.76 -113.17
C PHE A 418 -52.25 62.08 -114.25
N THR A 419 -52.62 60.82 -114.04
CA THR A 419 -53.47 60.07 -114.97
C THR A 419 -54.84 60.74 -115.13
N SER A 420 -55.43 61.22 -114.03
CA SER A 420 -56.70 61.96 -114.04
C SER A 420 -56.56 63.29 -114.77
N CYS A 421 -55.43 63.99 -114.61
CA CYS A 421 -55.13 65.23 -115.32
C CYS A 421 -54.98 65.00 -116.83
N GLU A 422 -54.29 63.94 -117.24
CA GLU A 422 -54.18 63.54 -118.65
C GLU A 422 -55.54 63.17 -119.24
N LEU A 423 -56.38 62.41 -118.52
CA LEU A 423 -57.75 62.11 -118.95
C LEU A 423 -58.62 63.37 -119.08
N ALA A 424 -58.50 64.32 -118.15
CA ALA A 424 -59.23 65.58 -118.20
C ALA A 424 -58.77 66.45 -119.40
N LYS A 425 -57.46 66.51 -119.64
CA LYS A 425 -56.87 67.19 -120.80
C LYS A 425 -57.33 66.58 -122.12
N ASP A 426 -57.39 65.27 -122.24
CA ASP A 426 -57.93 64.59 -123.43
C ASP A 426 -59.45 64.75 -123.54
N GLY A 427 -60.16 64.82 -122.41
CA GLY A 427 -61.55 65.26 -122.34
C GLY A 427 -61.75 66.63 -122.96
N LEU A 428 -61.00 67.63 -122.50
CA LEU A 428 -61.05 69.00 -123.01
C LEU A 428 -60.67 69.10 -124.50
N LYS A 429 -59.70 68.30 -124.97
CA LYS A 429 -59.39 68.23 -126.41
C LYS A 429 -60.57 67.70 -127.23
N ARG A 430 -61.24 66.65 -126.74
CA ARG A 430 -62.45 66.10 -127.38
C ARG A 430 -63.57 67.12 -127.38
N ASP A 431 -63.82 67.80 -126.26
CA ASP A 431 -64.86 68.82 -126.15
C ASP A 431 -64.58 70.00 -127.10
N ARG A 432 -63.33 70.47 -127.16
CA ARG A 432 -62.90 71.49 -128.14
C ARG A 432 -63.21 71.05 -129.57
N GLN A 433 -62.86 69.82 -129.92
CA GLN A 433 -63.14 69.30 -131.27
C GLN A 433 -64.66 69.23 -131.54
N THR A 434 -65.43 68.78 -130.56
CA THR A 434 -66.89 68.65 -130.66
C THR A 434 -67.55 70.02 -130.80
N PHE A 435 -67.08 71.01 -130.04
CA PHE A 435 -67.54 72.39 -130.09
C PHE A 435 -67.23 73.04 -131.45
N MET A 436 -66.00 72.85 -131.97
CA MET A 436 -65.64 73.32 -133.31
C MET A 436 -66.54 72.71 -134.39
N ASN A 437 -66.76 71.40 -134.35
CA ASN A 437 -67.66 70.71 -135.29
C ASN A 437 -69.12 71.19 -135.16
N PHE A 438 -69.57 71.48 -133.93
CA PHE A 438 -70.90 72.04 -133.68
C PHE A 438 -71.05 73.43 -134.29
N LEU A 439 -70.09 74.33 -134.07
CA LEU A 439 -70.13 75.68 -134.62
C LEU A 439 -70.14 75.68 -136.16
N GLU A 440 -69.37 74.78 -136.79
CA GLU A 440 -69.46 74.56 -138.23
C GLU A 440 -70.88 74.14 -138.63
N ARG A 441 -71.47 73.11 -137.98
CA ARG A 441 -72.84 72.67 -138.27
C ARG A 441 -73.90 73.75 -138.02
N LEU A 442 -73.75 74.55 -136.98
CA LEU A 442 -74.68 75.62 -136.62
C LEU A 442 -74.62 76.75 -137.66
N ALA A 443 -73.42 77.07 -138.17
CA ALA A 443 -73.27 78.00 -139.29
C ALA A 443 -73.92 77.51 -140.57
N ARG A 444 -73.86 76.19 -140.82
CA ARG A 444 -74.65 75.57 -141.89
C ARG A 444 -76.14 75.73 -141.72
N ALA A 445 -76.65 75.32 -140.56
CA ALA A 445 -78.07 75.33 -140.26
C ALA A 445 -78.70 76.75 -140.28
N LEU A 446 -77.91 77.79 -139.97
CA LEU A 446 -78.37 79.18 -139.98
C LEU A 446 -78.15 79.88 -141.34
N ASN A 447 -77.76 79.17 -142.41
CA ASN A 447 -77.39 79.72 -143.72
C ASN A 447 -76.33 80.84 -143.62
N MET A 448 -75.31 80.66 -142.77
CA MET A 448 -74.20 81.58 -142.54
C MET A 448 -72.85 80.95 -142.93
N GLU A 449 -72.83 79.99 -143.87
CA GLU A 449 -71.65 79.17 -144.21
C GLU A 449 -70.52 79.92 -144.90
N GLU A 450 -70.84 80.78 -145.88
CA GLU A 450 -69.82 81.50 -146.64
C GLU A 450 -69.18 82.61 -145.80
N ILE A 451 -69.96 83.25 -144.95
CA ILE A 451 -69.52 84.34 -144.07
C ILE A 451 -68.66 83.79 -142.91
N ALA A 452 -68.94 82.57 -142.45
CA ALA A 452 -68.20 81.93 -141.36
C ALA A 452 -66.73 81.59 -141.69
N HIS A 453 -66.38 81.39 -142.96
CA HIS A 453 -65.01 81.01 -143.35
C HIS A 453 -64.05 82.21 -143.36
N ASP A 454 -64.56 83.43 -143.58
CA ASP A 454 -63.77 84.64 -143.76
C ASP A 454 -63.50 85.44 -142.47
N ILE A 455 -64.23 85.16 -141.36
CA ILE A 455 -64.19 86.00 -140.14
C ILE A 455 -63.31 85.39 -139.01
N GLY A 456 -62.81 84.16 -139.19
CA GLY A 456 -61.94 83.50 -138.20
C GLY A 456 -62.68 82.98 -136.96
N VAL A 457 -62.09 82.00 -136.28
CA VAL A 457 -62.76 81.20 -135.23
C VAL A 457 -63.27 82.05 -134.05
N ASP A 458 -62.58 83.15 -133.74
CA ASP A 458 -62.88 83.98 -132.55
C ASP A 458 -64.19 84.77 -132.68
N LEU A 459 -64.65 85.05 -133.90
CA LEU A 459 -65.87 85.83 -134.19
C LEU A 459 -67.04 84.96 -134.69
N HIS A 460 -66.80 83.65 -134.76
CA HIS A 460 -67.74 82.66 -135.30
C HIS A 460 -68.96 82.46 -134.39
N THR A 461 -68.74 82.41 -133.07
CA THR A 461 -69.81 82.27 -132.07
C THR A 461 -70.73 83.48 -132.00
N GLU A 462 -70.18 84.69 -132.04
CA GLU A 462 -70.93 85.94 -131.86
C GLU A 462 -71.88 86.20 -133.04
N SER A 463 -71.44 85.82 -134.24
CA SER A 463 -72.22 85.92 -135.48
C SER A 463 -73.41 84.95 -135.53
N LEU A 464 -73.25 83.74 -134.99
CA LEU A 464 -74.33 82.75 -134.91
C LEU A 464 -75.34 83.08 -133.81
N LEU A 465 -74.88 83.70 -132.72
CA LEU A 465 -75.70 84.06 -131.56
C LEU A 465 -76.77 85.09 -131.91
N LEU A 466 -76.44 86.14 -132.68
CA LEU A 466 -77.39 87.15 -133.16
C LEU A 466 -78.53 86.53 -134.00
N ARG A 467 -78.23 85.47 -134.75
CA ARG A 467 -79.22 84.79 -135.59
C ARG A 467 -80.05 83.77 -134.82
N ALA A 468 -79.46 83.12 -133.82
CA ALA A 468 -80.19 82.26 -132.89
C ALA A 468 -81.14 83.07 -131.99
N GLU A 469 -80.77 84.28 -131.54
CA GLU A 469 -81.64 85.16 -130.75
C GLU A 469 -82.94 85.55 -131.50
N GLN A 470 -82.93 85.64 -132.83
CA GLN A 470 -84.14 85.83 -133.62
C GLN A 470 -85.09 84.63 -133.59
N LEU A 471 -84.55 83.42 -133.47
CA LEU A 471 -85.30 82.16 -133.54
C LEU A 471 -85.78 81.65 -132.17
N THR A 472 -85.29 82.22 -131.07
CA THR A 472 -85.53 81.72 -129.70
C THR A 472 -86.76 82.35 -129.01
N ARG A 473 -87.69 82.95 -129.75
CA ARG A 473 -88.96 83.47 -129.21
C ARG A 473 -90.10 82.45 -129.13
N LEU A 474 -89.88 81.20 -129.50
CA LEU A 474 -90.92 80.16 -129.51
C LEU A 474 -90.46 78.93 -128.74
N GLU A 475 -91.11 78.76 -127.59
CA GLU A 475 -91.46 77.48 -126.96
C GLU A 475 -90.44 76.84 -126.00
N SER A 476 -90.81 77.01 -124.73
CA SER A 476 -90.45 76.19 -123.59
C SER A 476 -91.25 74.88 -123.53
N ASP A 477 -90.75 73.98 -122.68
CA ASP A 477 -91.46 72.94 -121.93
C ASP A 477 -91.76 71.59 -122.60
N LYS A 478 -91.12 70.56 -122.04
CA LYS A 478 -91.80 69.50 -121.24
C LYS A 478 -90.79 68.48 -120.72
N LEU A 479 -90.82 68.19 -119.42
CA LEU A 479 -91.55 67.04 -118.87
C LEU A 479 -90.96 66.63 -117.50
N VAL A 480 -91.85 66.54 -116.52
CA VAL A 480 -91.65 65.92 -115.21
C VAL A 480 -92.36 64.56 -115.21
N ASP A 481 -91.72 63.51 -114.67
CA ASP A 481 -92.25 62.65 -113.58
C ASP A 481 -91.52 61.29 -113.45
N LYS A 482 -91.20 60.86 -112.21
CA LYS A 482 -91.13 59.45 -111.73
C LYS A 482 -90.73 59.35 -110.23
N THR A 483 -91.71 59.38 -109.33
CA THR A 483 -91.50 59.35 -107.85
C THR A 483 -92.21 58.18 -107.13
N ALA A 484 -92.42 57.03 -107.80
CA ALA A 484 -93.14 55.89 -107.21
C ALA A 484 -92.26 54.68 -106.80
N LEU A 485 -90.99 54.59 -107.23
CA LEU A 485 -90.15 53.39 -107.02
C LEU A 485 -89.45 53.35 -105.65
N VAL A 486 -89.32 54.48 -104.97
CA VAL A 486 -88.47 54.64 -103.77
C VAL A 486 -89.06 53.94 -102.53
N TYR A 487 -90.38 53.76 -102.45
CA TYR A 487 -91.04 53.35 -101.21
C TYR A 487 -91.04 51.84 -100.93
N GLN A 488 -90.89 50.98 -101.94
CA GLN A 488 -90.92 49.52 -101.75
C GLN A 488 -89.59 48.93 -101.24
N LEU A 489 -88.45 49.57 -101.54
CA LEU A 489 -87.12 49.07 -101.18
C LEU A 489 -86.78 49.26 -99.69
N GLN A 490 -87.38 50.26 -99.03
CA GLN A 490 -87.09 50.59 -97.63
C GLN A 490 -87.65 49.57 -96.61
N ARG A 491 -88.72 48.84 -96.96
CA ARG A 491 -89.38 47.91 -96.01
C ARG A 491 -88.64 46.57 -95.84
N ARG A 492 -87.85 46.13 -96.83
CA ARG A 492 -87.15 44.83 -96.82
C ARG A 492 -85.84 44.83 -96.02
N VAL A 493 -85.19 46.00 -95.90
CA VAL A 493 -83.93 46.19 -95.14
C VAL A 493 -84.15 46.07 -93.63
N ARG A 494 -85.34 46.44 -93.12
CA ARG A 494 -85.63 46.47 -91.68
C ARG A 494 -85.72 45.06 -91.06
N ASN A 495 -86.39 44.12 -91.71
CA ASN A 495 -86.60 42.76 -91.18
C ASN A 495 -85.31 41.92 -91.09
N LEU A 496 -84.34 42.13 -91.99
CA LEU A 496 -83.08 41.37 -91.98
C LEU A 496 -82.15 41.78 -90.82
N ARG A 497 -82.24 43.03 -90.33
CA ARG A 497 -81.44 43.51 -89.19
C ARG A 497 -81.83 42.86 -87.86
N GLU A 498 -83.13 42.68 -87.62
CA GLU A 498 -83.64 42.12 -86.36
C GLU A 498 -83.26 40.64 -86.19
N GLN A 499 -83.08 39.91 -87.29
CA GLN A 499 -82.72 38.50 -87.27
C GLN A 499 -81.25 38.26 -86.91
N VAL A 500 -80.35 39.19 -87.27
CA VAL A 500 -78.91 39.13 -86.93
C VAL A 500 -78.70 39.39 -85.44
N GLN A 501 -79.34 40.42 -84.88
CA GLN A 501 -79.21 40.78 -83.46
C GLN A 501 -79.57 39.64 -82.48
N ARG A 502 -80.55 38.79 -82.85
CA ARG A 502 -80.93 37.64 -82.00
C ARG A 502 -79.86 36.55 -81.97
N LYS A 503 -79.11 36.35 -83.08
CA LYS A 503 -78.04 35.36 -83.13
C LYS A 503 -76.80 35.83 -82.37
N ASP A 504 -76.48 37.12 -82.42
CA ASP A 504 -75.37 37.71 -81.66
C ASP A 504 -75.55 37.52 -80.15
N LEU A 505 -76.76 37.78 -79.63
CA LEU A 505 -77.09 37.59 -78.22
C LEU A 505 -76.90 36.14 -77.75
N HIS A 506 -77.25 35.17 -78.59
CA HIS A 506 -77.10 33.75 -78.25
C HIS A 506 -75.61 33.33 -78.18
N LEU A 507 -74.80 33.87 -79.08
CA LEU A 507 -73.36 33.62 -79.16
C LEU A 507 -72.63 34.18 -77.93
N ASP A 508 -73.03 35.38 -77.47
CA ASP A 508 -72.49 35.99 -76.25
C ASP A 508 -72.82 35.19 -74.97
N LEU A 509 -74.03 34.63 -74.88
CA LEU A 509 -74.42 33.76 -73.76
C LEU A 509 -73.59 32.47 -73.71
N LEU A 510 -73.31 31.85 -74.85
CA LEU A 510 -72.46 30.65 -74.92
C LEU A 510 -71.01 30.95 -74.52
N ARG A 511 -70.45 32.08 -74.98
CA ARG A 511 -69.10 32.52 -74.59
C ARG A 511 -68.97 32.74 -73.09
N ARG A 512 -69.94 33.40 -72.45
CA ARG A 512 -69.94 33.56 -70.99
C ARG A 512 -70.01 32.23 -70.26
N LYS A 513 -70.84 31.29 -70.75
CA LYS A 513 -70.98 29.97 -70.14
C LYS A 513 -69.69 29.15 -70.27
N LEU A 514 -68.98 29.28 -71.39
CA LEU A 514 -67.67 28.66 -71.60
C LEU A 514 -66.62 29.25 -70.65
N ASN A 515 -66.50 30.58 -70.56
CA ASN A 515 -65.56 31.23 -69.63
C ASN A 515 -65.80 30.83 -68.18
N LEU A 516 -67.07 30.79 -67.73
CA LEU A 516 -67.43 30.30 -66.40
C LEU A 516 -67.00 28.85 -66.15
N GLN A 517 -67.04 28.01 -67.19
CA GLN A 517 -66.62 26.61 -67.10
C GLN A 517 -65.09 26.51 -66.98
N GLU A 518 -64.35 27.27 -67.81
CA GLU A 518 -62.89 27.37 -67.75
C GLU A 518 -62.39 27.87 -66.40
N ASP A 519 -63.02 28.91 -65.83
CA ASP A 519 -62.65 29.48 -64.53
C ASP A 519 -62.94 28.51 -63.38
N ASN A 520 -64.04 27.75 -63.46
CA ASN A 520 -64.33 26.69 -62.49
C ASN A 520 -63.28 25.57 -62.53
N VAL A 521 -62.79 25.18 -63.71
CA VAL A 521 -61.74 24.16 -63.84
C VAL A 521 -60.41 24.67 -63.27
N LYS A 522 -60.03 25.91 -63.57
CA LYS A 522 -58.81 26.55 -63.01
C LYS A 522 -58.88 26.61 -61.48
N THR A 523 -60.02 27.04 -60.93
CA THR A 523 -60.22 27.14 -59.47
C THR A 523 -60.09 25.78 -58.80
N LYS A 524 -60.68 24.72 -59.37
CA LYS A 524 -60.53 23.34 -58.85
C LYS A 524 -59.07 22.87 -58.86
N CYS A 525 -58.32 23.19 -59.91
CA CYS A 525 -56.90 22.84 -60.01
C CYS A 525 -56.06 23.54 -58.92
N ILE A 526 -56.30 24.83 -58.66
CA ILE A 526 -55.62 25.59 -57.60
C ILE A 526 -55.92 24.98 -56.23
N LEU A 527 -57.19 24.73 -55.92
CA LEU A 527 -57.60 24.15 -54.64
C LEU A 527 -57.00 22.74 -54.41
N GLN A 528 -56.84 21.96 -55.48
CA GLN A 528 -56.20 20.65 -55.40
C GLN A 528 -54.70 20.76 -55.11
N ASN A 529 -54.00 21.71 -55.75
CA ASN A 529 -52.59 21.98 -55.46
C ASN A 529 -52.40 22.47 -54.03
N GLU A 530 -53.23 23.39 -53.54
CA GLU A 530 -53.17 23.88 -52.15
C GLU A 530 -53.39 22.76 -51.13
N ARG A 531 -54.33 21.84 -51.42
CA ARG A 531 -54.58 20.65 -50.59
C ARG A 531 -53.36 19.73 -50.55
N ASP A 532 -52.74 19.49 -51.70
CA ASP A 532 -51.59 18.59 -51.80
C ASP A 532 -50.35 19.21 -51.13
N GLU A 533 -50.15 20.53 -51.22
CA GLU A 533 -49.13 21.27 -50.46
C GLU A 533 -49.38 21.24 -48.94
N ALA A 534 -50.63 21.40 -48.50
CA ALA A 534 -51.00 21.26 -47.09
C ALA A 534 -50.71 19.84 -46.58
N ASN A 535 -51.02 18.81 -47.36
CA ASN A 535 -50.70 17.41 -47.04
C ASN A 535 -49.18 17.16 -46.92
N ILE A 536 -48.38 17.75 -47.81
CA ILE A 536 -46.90 17.66 -47.72
C ILE A 536 -46.40 18.33 -46.44
N ARG A 537 -46.95 19.51 -46.08
CA ARG A 537 -46.60 20.20 -44.82
C ARG A 537 -46.95 19.36 -43.60
N VAL A 538 -48.14 18.75 -43.55
CA VAL A 538 -48.54 17.84 -42.46
C VAL A 538 -47.59 16.66 -42.35
N LYS A 539 -47.23 16.02 -43.47
CA LYS A 539 -46.26 14.91 -43.46
C LYS A 539 -44.88 15.32 -42.93
N LYS A 540 -44.41 16.52 -43.26
CA LYS A 540 -43.14 17.06 -42.72
C LYS A 540 -43.22 17.30 -41.21
N LEU A 541 -44.33 17.87 -40.74
CA LEU A 541 -44.56 18.10 -39.31
C LEU A 541 -44.66 16.78 -38.52
N ILE A 542 -45.32 15.75 -39.06
CA ILE A 542 -45.36 14.41 -38.44
C ILE A 542 -43.94 13.85 -38.29
N LYS A 543 -43.11 13.91 -39.34
CA LYS A 543 -41.71 13.45 -39.25
C LYS A 543 -40.89 14.25 -38.22
N GLN A 544 -41.14 15.55 -38.09
CA GLN A 544 -40.52 16.37 -37.04
C GLN A 544 -40.99 15.96 -35.65
N ILE A 545 -42.28 15.66 -35.47
CA ILE A 545 -42.82 15.14 -34.20
C ILE A 545 -42.16 13.81 -33.86
N ASP A 546 -42.06 12.87 -34.81
CA ASP A 546 -41.43 11.57 -34.59
C ASP A 546 -39.96 11.72 -34.17
N HIS A 547 -39.22 12.62 -34.84
CA HIS A 547 -37.84 12.94 -34.47
C HIS A 547 -37.74 13.53 -33.07
N LEU A 548 -38.59 14.51 -32.73
CA LEU A 548 -38.64 15.12 -31.40
C LEU A 548 -39.03 14.11 -30.32
N GLN A 549 -39.95 13.18 -30.60
CA GLN A 549 -40.32 12.11 -29.68
C GLN A 549 -39.15 11.15 -29.43
N LEU A 550 -38.38 10.80 -30.47
CA LEU A 550 -37.19 9.97 -30.34
C LEU A 550 -36.14 10.65 -29.46
N THR A 551 -35.79 11.91 -29.76
CA THR A 551 -34.82 12.67 -28.95
C THR A 551 -35.26 12.85 -27.50
N LEU A 552 -36.56 13.04 -27.24
CA LEU A 552 -37.11 13.10 -25.89
C LEU A 552 -36.98 11.75 -25.17
N SER A 553 -37.19 10.64 -25.87
CA SER A 553 -37.01 9.28 -25.32
C SER A 553 -35.55 9.01 -24.96
N GLU A 554 -34.63 9.38 -25.85
CA GLU A 554 -33.18 9.27 -25.63
C GLU A 554 -32.74 10.11 -24.43
N ALA A 555 -33.19 11.37 -24.35
CA ALA A 555 -32.91 12.25 -23.21
C ALA A 555 -33.45 11.67 -21.89
N LYS A 556 -34.67 11.11 -21.89
CA LYS A 556 -35.23 10.42 -20.72
C LYS A 556 -34.43 9.18 -20.34
N SER A 557 -33.87 8.45 -21.31
CA SER A 557 -32.97 7.32 -21.03
C SER A 557 -31.68 7.80 -20.37
N GLN A 558 -31.04 8.82 -20.94
CA GLN A 558 -29.82 9.43 -20.39
C GLN A 558 -30.03 9.94 -18.96
N ILE A 559 -31.18 10.56 -18.66
CA ILE A 559 -31.51 10.99 -17.28
C ILE A 559 -31.59 9.80 -16.33
N ARG A 560 -32.18 8.66 -16.75
CA ARG A 560 -32.23 7.44 -15.93
C ARG A 560 -30.83 6.88 -15.68
N ASP A 561 -29.99 6.83 -16.72
CA ASP A 561 -28.62 6.34 -16.61
C ASP A 561 -27.79 7.23 -15.68
N LEU A 562 -27.91 8.56 -15.79
CA LEU A 562 -27.25 9.51 -14.91
C LEU A 562 -27.73 9.38 -13.46
N ASN A 563 -29.02 9.15 -13.22
CA ASN A 563 -29.55 8.91 -11.88
C ASN A 563 -29.01 7.60 -11.28
N SER A 564 -28.85 6.54 -12.09
CA SER A 564 -28.22 5.29 -11.66
C SER A 564 -26.75 5.52 -11.27
N GLN A 565 -26.00 6.22 -12.12
CA GLN A 565 -24.60 6.56 -11.84
C GLN A 565 -24.46 7.44 -10.59
N LEU A 566 -25.42 8.35 -10.35
CA LEU A 566 -25.42 9.17 -9.14
C LEU A 566 -25.66 8.32 -7.88
N ALA A 567 -26.56 7.34 -7.95
CA ALA A 567 -26.79 6.38 -6.85
C ALA A 567 -25.52 5.55 -6.57
N GLU A 568 -24.88 5.00 -7.60
CA GLU A 568 -23.62 4.27 -7.47
C GLU A 568 -22.51 5.14 -6.86
N ALA A 569 -22.41 6.41 -7.28
CA ALA A 569 -21.47 7.36 -6.70
C ALA A 569 -21.74 7.64 -5.21
N THR A 570 -23.01 7.68 -4.80
CA THR A 570 -23.35 7.80 -3.37
C THR A 570 -22.94 6.56 -2.57
N ASP A 571 -23.09 5.35 -3.12
CA ASP A 571 -22.66 4.11 -2.46
C ASP A 571 -21.13 4.02 -2.33
N TYR A 572 -20.40 4.45 -3.37
CA TYR A 572 -18.94 4.57 -3.29
C TYR A 572 -18.51 5.57 -2.22
N LYS A 573 -19.20 6.70 -2.08
CA LYS A 573 -18.94 7.69 -1.02
C LYS A 573 -19.18 7.10 0.38
N ILE A 574 -20.27 6.37 0.58
CA ILE A 574 -20.57 5.71 1.86
C ILE A 574 -19.46 4.71 2.19
N THR A 575 -19.11 3.83 1.24
CA THR A 575 -18.06 2.82 1.41
C THR A 575 -16.70 3.46 1.72
N ALA A 576 -16.36 4.58 1.06
CA ALA A 576 -15.13 5.31 1.32
C ALA A 576 -15.09 5.90 2.74
N LEU A 577 -16.22 6.45 3.22
CA LEU A 577 -16.33 6.97 4.58
C LEU A 577 -16.22 5.87 5.63
N GLU A 578 -16.81 4.69 5.40
CA GLU A 578 -16.68 3.53 6.29
C GLU A 578 -15.24 3.01 6.36
N ARG A 579 -14.56 2.95 5.21
CA ARG A 579 -13.12 2.62 5.15
C ARG A 579 -12.29 3.66 5.90
N GLY A 580 -12.61 4.96 5.76
CA GLY A 580 -11.98 6.04 6.52
C GLY A 580 -12.08 5.84 8.03
N ARG A 581 -13.31 5.61 8.54
CA ARG A 581 -13.53 5.30 9.97
C ARG A 581 -12.74 4.07 10.43
N LYS A 582 -12.68 3.04 9.59
CA LYS A 582 -11.92 1.82 9.93
C LYS A 582 -10.41 2.10 10.03
N ILE A 583 -9.87 2.96 9.17
CA ILE A 583 -8.47 3.38 9.22
C ILE A 583 -8.21 4.17 10.51
N GLU A 584 -9.08 5.11 10.89
CA GLU A 584 -8.96 5.87 12.14
C GLU A 584 -8.94 4.95 13.37
N ASP A 585 -9.84 3.96 13.42
CA ASP A 585 -9.86 2.95 14.49
C ASP A 585 -8.56 2.13 14.55
N LEU A 586 -8.03 1.73 13.39
CA LEU A 586 -6.77 0.97 13.31
C LEU A 586 -5.58 1.84 13.72
N GLN A 587 -5.55 3.12 13.33
CA GLN A 587 -4.52 4.07 13.75
C GLN A 587 -4.54 4.27 15.27
N LYS A 588 -5.73 4.39 15.88
CA LYS A 588 -5.87 4.50 17.33
C LYS A 588 -5.33 3.26 18.05
N ARG A 589 -5.67 2.06 17.57
CA ARG A 589 -5.14 0.80 18.13
C ARG A 589 -3.63 0.66 17.96
N LEU A 590 -3.10 1.10 16.81
CA LEU A 590 -1.67 1.13 16.57
C LEU A 590 -0.97 2.03 17.60
N PHE A 591 -1.47 3.24 17.81
CA PHE A 591 -0.94 4.16 18.81
C PHE A 591 -0.99 3.59 20.23
N GLU A 592 -2.10 2.96 20.63
CA GLU A 592 -2.22 2.26 21.91
C GLU A 592 -1.18 1.12 22.05
N SER A 593 -0.95 0.36 20.98
CA SER A 593 0.09 -0.69 20.95
C SER A 593 1.51 -0.12 21.08
N GLU A 594 1.81 0.99 20.40
CA GLU A 594 3.12 1.64 20.46
C GLU A 594 3.40 2.26 21.83
N THR A 595 2.39 2.89 22.45
CA THR A 595 2.52 3.39 23.82
C THR A 595 2.73 2.26 24.82
N LEU A 596 2.11 1.09 24.61
CA LEU A 596 2.36 -0.08 25.44
C LEU A 596 3.78 -0.65 25.23
N ARG A 597 4.23 -0.74 23.97
CA ARG A 597 5.59 -1.16 23.61
C ARG A 597 6.64 -0.29 24.29
N THR A 598 6.48 1.03 24.25
CA THR A 598 7.40 1.97 24.90
C THR A 598 7.44 1.80 26.42
N LYS A 599 6.29 1.57 27.08
CA LYS A 599 6.24 1.27 28.52
C LYS A 599 6.99 -0.02 28.88
N TYR A 600 6.76 -1.11 28.12
CA TYR A 600 7.46 -2.38 28.38
C TYR A 600 8.95 -2.29 28.08
N ASN A 601 9.37 -1.58 27.04
CA ASN A 601 10.79 -1.35 26.77
C ASN A 601 11.48 -0.58 27.91
N ARG A 602 10.83 0.43 28.48
CA ARG A 602 11.35 1.13 29.68
C ARG A 602 11.47 0.18 30.87
N LYS A 603 10.44 -0.64 31.13
CA LYS A 603 10.48 -1.64 32.21
C LYS A 603 11.61 -2.67 32.00
N LEU A 604 11.81 -3.12 30.77
CA LEU A 604 12.90 -4.03 30.41
C LEU A 604 14.27 -3.39 30.62
N SER A 605 14.44 -2.10 30.26
CA SER A 605 15.68 -1.37 30.53
C SER A 605 15.98 -1.32 32.03
N ASN A 606 14.99 -0.92 32.84
CA ASN A 606 15.15 -0.85 34.29
C ASN A 606 15.51 -2.21 34.91
N LEU A 607 14.90 -3.30 34.43
CA LEU A 607 15.24 -4.65 34.89
C LEU A 607 16.66 -5.06 34.47
N LYS A 608 17.10 -4.70 33.26
CA LYS A 608 18.48 -4.94 32.82
C LYS A 608 19.48 -4.18 33.70
N ASP A 609 19.19 -2.93 34.02
CA ASP A 609 20.05 -2.09 34.86
C ASP A 609 20.10 -2.64 36.30
N GLN A 610 18.96 -3.09 36.83
CA GLN A 610 18.89 -3.76 38.14
C GLN A 610 19.73 -5.04 38.16
N VAL A 611 19.62 -5.90 37.15
CA VAL A 611 20.41 -7.14 37.05
C VAL A 611 21.90 -6.82 36.97
N ARG A 612 22.30 -5.79 36.20
CA ARG A 612 23.71 -5.35 36.14
C ARG A 612 24.21 -4.90 37.50
N SER A 613 23.48 -4.01 38.17
CA SER A 613 23.84 -3.51 39.50
C SER A 613 23.95 -4.64 40.53
N THR A 614 23.00 -5.58 40.54
CA THR A 614 23.09 -6.76 41.44
C THR A 614 24.28 -7.64 41.09
N GLY A 615 24.60 -7.82 39.80
CA GLY A 615 25.80 -8.53 39.36
C GLY A 615 27.09 -7.88 39.85
N GLU A 616 27.20 -6.56 39.73
CA GLU A 616 28.35 -5.77 40.22
C GLU A 616 28.50 -5.90 41.74
N THR A 617 27.41 -5.85 42.51
CA THR A 617 27.46 -6.06 43.97
C THR A 617 27.95 -7.45 44.34
N ILE A 618 27.42 -8.50 43.68
CA ILE A 618 27.85 -9.89 43.93
C ILE A 618 29.34 -10.05 43.60
N GLU A 619 29.81 -9.45 42.50
CA GLU A 619 31.22 -9.50 42.11
C GLU A 619 32.12 -8.77 43.12
N GLN A 620 31.70 -7.60 43.61
CA GLN A 620 32.39 -6.88 44.67
C GLN A 620 32.48 -7.69 45.97
N GLU A 621 31.37 -8.28 46.43
CA GLU A 621 31.36 -9.14 47.63
C GLU A 621 32.26 -10.35 47.46
N ARG A 622 32.25 -10.98 46.28
CA ARG A 622 33.13 -12.10 45.96
C ARG A 622 34.60 -11.68 46.03
N ASN A 623 34.95 -10.53 45.48
CA ASN A 623 36.32 -10.00 45.50
C ASN A 623 36.77 -9.67 46.94
N ILE A 624 35.89 -9.10 47.77
CA ILE A 624 36.18 -8.83 49.19
C ILE A 624 36.37 -10.13 49.97
N SER A 625 35.51 -11.12 49.75
CA SER A 625 35.61 -12.44 50.39
C SER A 625 36.88 -13.18 49.95
N GLU A 626 37.22 -13.13 48.66
CA GLU A 626 38.45 -13.70 48.12
C GLU A 626 39.69 -13.05 48.72
N HIS A 627 39.71 -11.73 48.82
CA HIS A 627 40.77 -10.98 49.48
C HIS A 627 40.90 -11.37 50.96
N SER A 628 39.77 -11.47 51.69
CA SER A 628 39.74 -11.86 53.11
C SER A 628 40.26 -13.29 53.31
N MET A 629 39.87 -14.22 52.45
CA MET A 629 40.39 -15.59 52.46
C MET A 629 41.90 -15.61 52.18
N GLN A 630 42.39 -14.76 51.28
CA GLN A 630 43.82 -14.66 51.00
C GLN A 630 44.61 -14.17 52.22
N LEU A 631 44.12 -13.14 52.91
CA LEU A 631 44.73 -12.65 54.15
C LEU A 631 44.78 -13.74 55.22
N LEU A 632 43.67 -14.48 55.42
CA LEU A 632 43.64 -15.59 56.37
C LEU A 632 44.59 -16.73 56.00
N ARG A 633 44.76 -17.02 54.70
CA ARG A 633 45.75 -18.00 54.23
C ARG A 633 47.18 -17.54 54.53
N ASP A 634 47.48 -16.26 54.30
CA ASP A 634 48.78 -15.68 54.57
C ASP A 634 49.09 -15.65 56.08
N GLU A 635 48.11 -15.31 56.93
CA GLU A 635 48.23 -15.38 58.38
C GLU A 635 48.43 -16.81 58.87
N LEU A 636 47.66 -17.77 58.34
CA LEU A 636 47.83 -19.18 58.67
C LEU A 636 49.22 -19.69 58.29
N ALA A 637 49.73 -19.28 57.13
CA ALA A 637 51.10 -19.60 56.71
C ALA A 637 52.13 -19.04 57.69
N ARG A 638 52.00 -17.76 58.09
CA ARG A 638 52.87 -17.14 59.12
C ARG A 638 52.80 -17.87 60.46
N VAL A 639 51.61 -18.28 60.91
CA VAL A 639 51.44 -19.04 62.16
C VAL A 639 52.11 -20.41 62.06
N LYS A 640 51.99 -21.10 60.92
CA LYS A 640 52.71 -22.36 60.69
C LYS A 640 54.22 -22.18 60.74
N ASP A 641 54.74 -21.13 60.10
CA ASP A 641 56.17 -20.83 60.11
C ASP A 641 56.67 -20.55 61.53
N THR A 642 55.98 -19.69 62.28
CA THR A 642 56.32 -19.41 63.70
C THR A 642 56.22 -20.64 64.59
N LEU A 643 55.21 -21.50 64.41
CA LEU A 643 55.10 -22.76 65.14
C LEU A 643 56.28 -23.69 64.82
N SER A 644 56.67 -23.80 63.55
CA SER A 644 57.82 -24.61 63.13
C SER A 644 59.13 -24.10 63.77
N GLU A 645 59.28 -22.78 63.91
CA GLU A 645 60.42 -22.18 64.59
C GLU A 645 60.42 -22.47 66.09
N ILE A 646 59.27 -22.39 66.76
CA ILE A 646 59.13 -22.74 68.18
C ILE A 646 59.46 -24.21 68.41
N GLN A 647 58.93 -25.12 67.58
CA GLN A 647 59.24 -26.55 67.65
C GLN A 647 60.74 -26.80 67.48
N ARG A 648 61.40 -26.09 66.54
CA ARG A 648 62.86 -26.16 66.37
C ARG A 648 63.61 -25.71 67.63
N ARG A 649 63.20 -24.60 68.25
CA ARG A 649 63.80 -24.08 69.50
C ARG A 649 63.57 -25.03 70.68
N GLU A 650 62.38 -25.62 70.78
CA GLU A 650 62.06 -26.62 71.79
C GLU A 650 62.93 -27.87 71.63
N ALA A 651 63.07 -28.39 70.41
CA ALA A 651 63.95 -29.53 70.14
C ALA A 651 65.42 -29.24 70.52
N GLN A 652 65.91 -28.02 70.25
CA GLN A 652 67.24 -27.58 70.69
C GLN A 652 67.35 -27.55 72.22
N LEU A 653 66.36 -27.02 72.92
CA LEU A 653 66.32 -27.01 74.39
C LEU A 653 66.28 -28.43 74.98
N GLN A 654 65.50 -29.34 74.40
CA GLN A 654 65.47 -30.73 74.82
C GLN A 654 66.81 -31.44 74.60
N SER A 655 67.48 -31.16 73.48
CA SER A 655 68.83 -31.65 73.18
C SER A 655 69.87 -31.11 74.19
N PHE A 656 69.79 -29.82 74.52
CA PHE A 656 70.63 -29.18 75.53
C PHE A 656 70.40 -29.78 76.92
N LYS A 657 69.14 -29.94 77.33
CA LYS A 657 68.74 -30.60 78.59
C LYS A 657 69.31 -32.02 78.69
N SER A 658 69.19 -32.79 77.61
CA SER A 658 69.73 -34.15 77.51
C SER A 658 71.27 -34.16 77.64
N SER A 659 71.94 -33.16 77.07
CA SER A 659 73.40 -33.02 77.15
C SER A 659 73.87 -32.68 78.58
N ILE A 660 73.18 -31.74 79.26
CA ILE A 660 73.47 -31.43 80.67
C ILE A 660 73.22 -32.65 81.56
N ALA A 661 72.11 -33.36 81.37
CA ALA A 661 71.80 -34.56 82.14
C ALA A 661 72.89 -35.63 82.01
N LYS A 662 73.41 -35.84 80.78
CA LYS A 662 74.57 -36.71 80.52
C LYS A 662 75.83 -36.26 81.26
N ILE A 663 76.16 -34.96 81.23
CA ILE A 663 77.35 -34.41 81.93
C ILE A 663 77.22 -34.59 83.46
N LEU A 664 76.02 -34.42 84.01
CA LEU A 664 75.76 -34.59 85.44
C LEU A 664 75.60 -36.06 85.87
N GLY A 665 75.59 -37.01 84.94
CA GLY A 665 75.36 -38.43 85.23
C GLY A 665 73.95 -38.72 85.77
N VAL A 666 72.96 -37.92 85.36
CA VAL A 666 71.57 -38.01 85.85
C VAL A 666 70.65 -38.54 84.74
N ALA A 667 69.73 -39.44 85.10
CA ALA A 667 68.71 -39.94 84.18
C ALA A 667 67.55 -38.95 84.03
N LEU A 668 67.01 -38.83 82.81
CA LEU A 668 65.76 -38.13 82.52
C LEU A 668 64.58 -39.12 82.60
N PRO A 669 63.36 -38.69 82.99
CA PRO A 669 62.92 -37.31 83.19
C PRO A 669 63.23 -36.74 84.59
N MET A 670 63.66 -35.48 84.64
CA MET A 670 63.87 -34.70 85.86
C MET A 670 63.32 -33.27 85.68
N PRO A 671 62.77 -32.64 86.73
CA PRO A 671 62.35 -31.24 86.70
C PRO A 671 63.52 -30.29 86.42
N ASP A 672 63.29 -29.24 85.62
CA ASP A 672 64.35 -28.33 85.18
C ASP A 672 65.04 -27.62 86.34
N TYR A 673 64.28 -27.20 87.36
CA TYR A 673 64.85 -26.55 88.54
C TYR A 673 65.83 -27.46 89.29
N GLU A 674 65.59 -28.77 89.32
CA GLU A 674 66.45 -29.74 90.00
C GLU A 674 67.74 -29.98 89.19
N LEU A 675 67.61 -30.10 87.86
CA LEU A 675 68.75 -30.20 86.95
C LEU A 675 69.64 -28.96 87.02
N ILE A 676 69.03 -27.76 87.03
CA ILE A 676 69.73 -26.47 87.20
C ILE A 676 70.42 -26.42 88.57
N THR A 677 69.74 -26.82 89.65
CA THR A 677 70.32 -26.80 91.00
C THR A 677 71.53 -27.74 91.10
N ARG A 678 71.50 -28.91 90.47
CA ARG A 678 72.64 -29.84 90.42
C ARG A 678 73.79 -29.30 89.57
N LEU A 679 73.48 -28.70 88.42
CA LEU A 679 74.49 -28.03 87.60
C LEU A 679 75.16 -26.88 88.36
N GLN A 680 74.37 -26.07 89.08
CA GLN A 680 74.88 -24.98 89.90
C GLN A 680 75.83 -25.49 90.97
N LYS A 681 75.46 -26.55 91.71
CA LYS A 681 76.35 -27.19 92.68
C LYS A 681 77.65 -27.72 92.07
N LEU A 682 77.60 -28.29 90.85
CA LEU A 682 78.80 -28.74 90.14
C LEU A 682 79.69 -27.56 89.72
N VAL A 683 79.09 -26.48 89.21
CA VAL A 683 79.81 -25.26 88.83
C VAL A 683 80.42 -24.59 90.05
N ASP A 684 79.68 -24.47 91.15
CA ASP A 684 80.16 -23.90 92.41
C ASP A 684 81.31 -24.75 92.97
N ALA A 685 81.18 -26.09 92.96
CA ALA A 685 82.24 -27.00 93.37
C ALA A 685 83.48 -26.89 92.47
N HIS A 686 83.31 -26.74 91.15
CA HIS A 686 84.41 -26.51 90.22
C HIS A 686 85.03 -25.12 90.43
N HIS A 687 84.24 -24.10 90.75
CA HIS A 687 84.73 -22.75 91.05
C HIS A 687 85.56 -22.75 92.34
N ASP A 688 85.07 -23.41 93.39
CA ASP A 688 85.79 -23.61 94.64
C ASP A 688 87.07 -24.44 94.43
N PHE A 689 86.99 -25.52 93.66
CA PHE A 689 88.16 -26.31 93.27
C PHE A 689 89.18 -25.50 92.46
N THR A 690 88.71 -24.63 91.56
CA THR A 690 89.57 -23.75 90.76
C THR A 690 90.19 -22.65 91.63
N LEU A 691 89.46 -22.11 92.61
CA LEU A 691 89.95 -21.15 93.59
C LEU A 691 90.98 -21.78 94.54
N VAL A 692 90.81 -23.04 94.91
CA VAL A 692 91.77 -23.82 95.70
C VAL A 692 92.98 -24.25 94.87
N SER A 693 92.78 -24.65 93.60
CA SER A 693 93.88 -24.98 92.67
C SER A 693 94.72 -23.74 92.33
N ARG A 694 94.10 -22.55 92.19
CA ARG A 694 94.81 -21.27 92.09
C ARG A 694 95.60 -20.88 93.36
N ARG A 695 95.44 -21.57 94.49
CA ARG A 695 96.27 -21.39 95.71
C ARG A 695 97.45 -22.36 95.80
N TYR A 696 97.53 -23.36 94.92
CA TYR A 696 98.65 -24.32 94.86
C TYR A 696 99.52 -24.17 93.59
N ASP A 697 99.06 -23.40 92.60
CA ASP A 697 99.87 -23.00 91.43
C ASP A 697 100.27 -21.52 91.52
N ASP A 698 101.39 -21.24 92.19
CA ASP A 698 102.33 -20.19 91.76
C ASP A 698 103.75 -20.69 92.04
N PRO A 699 104.56 -20.89 90.98
CA PRO A 699 105.62 -19.91 90.82
C PRO A 699 105.79 -19.45 89.36
N VAL A 700 105.73 -18.14 89.20
CA VAL A 700 106.60 -17.36 88.32
C VAL A 700 106.43 -17.67 86.83
N LEU A 701 105.60 -16.87 86.16
CA LEU A 701 106.02 -16.00 85.06
C LEU A 701 104.84 -15.11 84.66
N ARG A 702 104.89 -13.87 85.15
CA ARG A 702 104.20 -12.76 84.52
C ARG A 702 104.72 -12.65 83.10
N LEU A 703 103.85 -12.75 82.11
CA LEU A 703 103.82 -11.84 80.97
C LEU A 703 102.61 -12.13 80.09
N ALA A 704 101.85 -11.05 79.87
CA ALA A 704 101.04 -10.79 78.69
C ALA A 704 99.97 -11.84 78.32
N THR A 705 98.71 -11.43 78.44
CA THR A 705 97.90 -11.18 77.23
C THR A 705 96.60 -10.47 77.59
N ARG A 706 96.54 -9.20 77.18
CA ARG A 706 95.47 -8.64 76.35
C ARG A 706 94.05 -9.07 76.73
N SER A 707 93.39 -8.26 77.56
CA SER A 707 92.06 -7.80 77.19
C SER A 707 92.22 -6.80 76.04
N PRO A 708 91.43 -6.93 74.97
CA PRO A 708 90.57 -5.78 74.71
C PRO A 708 89.16 -6.21 74.27
N THR A 709 88.19 -5.44 74.78
CA THR A 709 87.05 -4.91 74.03
C THR A 709 86.06 -5.92 73.43
N GLY A 710 84.78 -5.88 73.73
CA GLY A 710 84.04 -4.82 74.39
C GLY A 710 82.54 -5.05 74.25
N GLY A 711 81.78 -4.01 74.62
CA GLY A 711 80.37 -3.92 74.25
C GLY A 711 79.38 -4.58 75.20
N SER A 712 79.53 -4.35 76.50
CA SER A 712 78.35 -4.38 77.38
C SER A 712 77.64 -3.04 77.25
N ARG A 713 76.37 -3.12 76.83
CA ARG A 713 75.28 -2.16 77.06
C ARG A 713 75.48 -0.76 76.48
N ILE A 714 74.56 -0.37 75.61
CA ILE A 714 73.49 0.55 76.01
C ILE A 714 72.41 0.52 74.94
N SER A 715 71.21 0.24 75.44
CA SER A 715 69.91 0.47 74.80
C SER A 715 69.89 1.83 74.09
N ARG A 716 69.90 1.80 72.76
CA ARG A 716 69.30 2.85 71.94
C ARG A 716 67.98 2.30 71.44
N THR A 717 66.89 2.79 72.02
CA THR A 717 65.62 2.93 71.31
C THR A 717 65.74 4.17 70.43
N PRO A 718 65.60 4.07 69.11
CA PRO A 718 65.15 5.19 68.32
C PRO A 718 63.81 4.90 67.66
N ASP A 719 63.07 5.98 67.48
CA ASP A 719 61.98 6.19 66.55
C ASP A 719 60.65 5.46 66.77
N ARG A 720 59.84 6.13 67.60
CA ARG A 720 58.46 6.44 67.20
C ARG A 720 58.52 7.31 65.94
N SER A 721 58.45 6.70 64.77
CA SER A 721 57.93 7.38 63.57
C SER A 721 56.40 7.32 63.64
N ARG A 722 55.80 8.46 63.98
CA ARG A 722 54.38 8.76 63.76
C ARG A 722 54.26 9.46 62.40
N TYR A 723 53.15 9.17 61.70
CA TYR A 723 52.76 9.63 60.36
C TYR A 723 53.52 8.92 59.22
N ASP A 724 52.90 8.43 58.15
CA ASP A 724 51.76 8.94 57.37
C ASP A 724 51.07 7.81 56.58
N ASP A 725 49.75 7.88 56.36
CA ASP A 725 49.00 7.61 55.11
C ASP A 725 47.50 7.71 55.45
N SER A 726 46.85 8.87 55.29
CA SER A 726 46.26 9.42 54.05
C SER A 726 45.09 8.55 53.51
N GLY A 727 43.92 9.07 53.17
CA GLY A 727 43.45 10.46 53.15
C GLY A 727 41.92 10.51 53.22
N TYR A 728 41.42 11.45 54.01
CA TYR A 728 40.05 11.93 53.99
C TYR A 728 40.12 13.44 54.18
N THR A 729 39.93 14.16 53.09
CA THR A 729 39.49 15.56 52.91
C THR A 729 39.65 15.81 51.41
N ASP A 730 38.79 16.42 50.62
CA ASP A 730 37.61 17.28 50.75
C ASP A 730 37.68 18.11 49.46
N ALA A 731 36.57 18.36 48.78
CA ALA A 731 36.53 19.41 47.77
C ALA A 731 35.08 19.84 47.60
N ALA A 732 34.79 20.97 48.23
CA ALA A 732 33.61 21.78 48.06
C ALA A 732 33.47 22.33 46.63
N ASP A 733 32.22 22.64 46.30
CA ASP A 733 31.70 23.77 45.52
C ASP A 733 32.63 24.47 44.52
N ILE A 734 32.17 24.57 43.26
CA ILE A 734 32.23 25.77 42.41
C ILE A 734 31.16 25.65 41.30
N ASP A 735 30.20 26.58 41.40
CA ASP A 735 29.50 27.39 40.40
C ASP A 735 28.90 26.81 39.09
N ASP A 736 27.61 27.15 38.95
CA ASP A 736 26.92 27.76 37.80
C ASP A 736 27.47 27.52 36.39
N ILE A 737 26.56 27.09 35.49
CA ILE A 737 26.17 27.80 34.24
C ILE A 737 25.11 26.95 33.51
N ASP A 738 23.97 27.59 33.23
CA ASP A 738 23.02 27.46 32.10
C ASP A 738 22.83 26.09 31.41
N ASP A 739 21.57 25.61 31.31
CA ASP A 739 20.78 25.97 30.12
C ASP A 739 19.32 25.49 30.22
N ASP A 740 18.44 26.45 29.93
CA ASP A 740 16.99 26.39 29.99
C ASP A 740 16.47 26.16 28.57
N LEU A 741 16.29 24.91 28.12
CA LEU A 741 15.65 24.65 26.81
C LEU A 741 15.08 23.23 26.73
N PHE A 742 13.75 23.12 26.82
CA PHE A 742 12.86 22.41 25.89
C PHE A 742 11.49 22.12 26.55
N LYS A 743 10.73 23.19 26.81
CA LYS A 743 9.28 23.16 26.64
C LYS A 743 8.99 23.39 25.16
N ARG A 744 8.45 22.37 24.47
CA ARG A 744 7.62 22.62 23.28
C ARG A 744 6.23 22.05 23.50
N GLN A 745 5.30 23.00 23.60
CA GLN A 745 3.87 22.82 23.52
C GLN A 745 3.48 22.11 22.22
N SER A 746 2.68 21.07 22.38
CA SER A 746 1.76 20.58 21.37
C SER A 746 0.66 21.63 21.14
N ARG A 747 0.45 22.00 19.88
CA ARG A 747 -0.85 22.52 19.40
C ARG A 747 -1.16 21.95 18.01
N PRO A 748 -2.45 21.83 17.66
CA PRO A 748 -2.95 20.92 16.64
C PRO A 748 -3.06 21.58 15.27
N ILE A 749 -2.99 20.76 14.22
CA ILE A 749 -3.70 20.90 12.95
C ILE A 749 -4.36 19.56 12.68
#